data_AF-A0A9Q5MYX3-F1
#
_entry.id   AF-A0A9Q5MYX3-F1
#
_cell.length_a   1.000
_cell.length_b   1.000
_cell.length_c   1.000
_cell.angle_alpha   90.00
_cell.angle_beta   90.00
_cell.angle_gamma   90.00
#
_symmetry.space_group_name_H-M   'P 1'
#
loop_
_entity.id
_entity.type
_entity.pdbx_description
1 polymer ?
#
loop_
_entity_poly.entity_id
_entity_poly.type
_entity_poly.pdbx_seq_one_letter_code
_entity_poly.pdbx_strand_id
1 'polypeptide(L)'
;MHVLAFRVTIASRYCFTSAFTPRQLLPCMAPYEDWNKIDEDEDDELQDASFFEGKRDIILFAIDSSESMQELHDNPKREGAKTSHLLTALEAAMQIQKRKVVVGPNDAVGILLFNTSRKSESMERGATEYKNGTFVYQSVGQVDAPKIQNLVQLIHDARENHKWLRYEFPPMEKQVPLGDVFTSCNWALRDGAPKSGIKRVFLITDEDDPHPGAKNAQLVTSAQTTLLDLTQAGVSVEPFFISTDEKPFDPTKFYSAVLGPSLEEEGEEDDGLLSDAISVSRIDDLLAQMRFREMPKRALFSVPFELGEGFVIGVKGYGLVTEQKKGNYKYFMDVGDRLEVVEPKTLYVDENEQREVDKSKVVFGMQLGPPAEDDEDAEYGVRAAPKRSKVFFTAEEVKNFRTLGLSPGIKLLGFKDESELAIEDNAYSGSKRMFTALLKTLKNRRKIGLVRALLRSNSSPVFCALCPQEEKDDKTGYTEPAGFHLIVYPFADDLRAAPIEEGVRAPSDAVGAAKQWIAKLQIKNGGYPPDANPNPALAFHYAQLEASAFREEYNPDTFEDPTLPKLDMIHKRAGSLIKEWKEVVQNNEHANTVFIQKAGTKRKADTSVLEAEIRSKYESGQLTKLKVDQLKGSGDRGRLYLINLDEHIRSPFSRAVLFALIFHHHHRLAGYTILSIKGKPKPKALTLSTMSTAGSPSNLHTVTSATYFQELLSADLSRVSLLNFWTPWAEPCKQTNEEVAGLAKQHPNLLVLNVEAEEQSEIAESFEIASVPTFIVLRGHTLLARIEGADTARLSTEVATHIRTPPKVLSHTDRAPAPPPVGEKEESTEQLEARLRKLMSQERVMLFMKGNPDVPRCGFSRQIVSLLREQDVSFGHFDILTDESVRSGLKQLNNWPTFPQLIVNGELVGGLDIVREMIQTGEFAEVVRAE
;
A
#
# COMPACT_ATOMS: atom_id res chain seq x y z
N MET A 1 -28.41 -4.55 24.92
CA MET A 1 -28.12 -5.99 24.62
C MET A 1 -26.74 -6.11 23.99
N HIS A 2 -25.67 -6.08 24.79
CA HIS A 2 -24.28 -5.87 24.29
C HIS A 2 -23.39 -7.10 24.49
N VAL A 3 -22.35 -7.23 23.65
CA VAL A 3 -21.73 -8.52 23.29
C VAL A 3 -20.20 -8.47 23.40
N LEU A 4 -19.61 -9.62 23.75
CA LEU A 4 -18.18 -9.83 23.97
C LEU A 4 -17.30 -9.59 22.75
N ALA A 5 -16.09 -9.06 22.96
CA ALA A 5 -15.16 -8.65 21.92
C ALA A 5 -13.87 -9.50 21.89
N PHE A 6 -13.77 -10.40 20.91
CA PHE A 6 -12.48 -10.85 20.41
C PHE A 6 -11.88 -9.82 19.45
N ARG A 7 -10.56 -9.67 19.51
CA ARG A 7 -9.78 -8.89 18.55
C ARG A 7 -9.21 -9.87 17.55
N VAL A 8 -9.21 -9.53 16.27
CA VAL A 8 -8.41 -10.27 15.31
C VAL A 8 -7.33 -9.35 14.79
N THR A 9 -6.10 -9.59 15.23
CA THR A 9 -4.94 -9.08 14.51
C THR A 9 -4.77 -9.96 13.30
N ILE A 10 -5.54 -9.64 12.25
CA ILE A 10 -5.19 -10.07 10.90
C ILE A 10 -3.90 -9.31 10.59
N ALA A 11 -2.76 -9.94 10.85
CA ALA A 11 -1.52 -9.51 10.25
C ALA A 11 -1.70 -9.66 8.75
N SER A 12 -2.06 -8.57 8.07
CA SER A 12 -1.96 -8.52 6.61
C SER A 12 -0.56 -8.97 6.23
N ARG A 13 -0.45 -9.73 5.14
CA ARG A 13 0.82 -10.31 4.71
C ARG A 13 1.78 -9.17 4.36
N TYR A 14 2.61 -8.76 5.32
CA TYR A 14 3.80 -7.94 5.12
C TYR A 14 4.85 -8.75 4.35
N CYS A 15 4.52 -9.04 3.10
CA CYS A 15 5.45 -9.45 2.09
C CYS A 15 6.35 -8.24 1.83
N PHE A 16 7.50 -8.20 2.51
CA PHE A 16 8.61 -7.36 2.06
C PHE A 16 8.97 -7.84 0.66
N THR A 17 8.54 -7.10 -0.36
CA THR A 17 8.78 -7.38 -1.78
C THR A 17 10.21 -7.03 -2.17
N SER A 18 11.19 -7.58 -1.44
CA SER A 18 12.51 -7.82 -2.00
C SER A 18 12.34 -8.77 -3.18
N ALA A 19 12.52 -8.27 -4.40
CA ALA A 19 12.29 -9.02 -5.63
C ALA A 19 13.22 -10.25 -5.71
N PHE A 20 12.69 -11.42 -5.34
CA PHE A 20 13.33 -12.72 -5.52
C PHE A 20 12.38 -13.65 -6.25
N THR A 21 12.74 -14.00 -7.48
CA THR A 21 11.96 -14.89 -8.34
C THR A 21 11.89 -16.30 -7.73
N PRO A 22 10.69 -16.90 -7.60
CA PRO A 22 10.56 -18.25 -7.10
C PRO A 22 11.14 -19.23 -8.12
N ARG A 23 12.22 -19.94 -7.76
CA ARG A 23 12.75 -21.04 -8.58
C ARG A 23 11.66 -22.10 -8.77
N GLN A 24 11.44 -22.47 -10.03
CA GLN A 24 10.41 -23.41 -10.44
C GLN A 24 10.53 -24.76 -9.69
N LEU A 25 9.42 -25.19 -9.11
CA LEU A 25 9.15 -26.61 -8.84
C LEU A 25 8.00 -27.05 -9.76
N LEU A 26 7.99 -28.33 -10.11
CA LEU A 26 7.20 -28.89 -11.22
C LEU A 26 5.68 -28.62 -11.07
N PRO A 27 4.99 -28.24 -12.16
CA PRO A 27 3.57 -27.89 -12.13
C PRO A 27 2.70 -29.16 -12.04
N CYS A 28 2.26 -29.51 -10.84
CA CYS A 28 1.29 -30.61 -10.62
C CYS A 28 0.17 -30.26 -9.63
N MET A 29 0.20 -29.08 -9.00
CA MET A 29 -0.90 -28.51 -8.22
C MET A 29 -0.91 -27.00 -8.45
N ALA A 30 -2.09 -26.40 -8.62
CA ALA A 30 -2.23 -24.96 -8.41
C ALA A 30 -1.90 -24.64 -6.95
N PRO A 31 -1.23 -23.51 -6.64
CA PRO A 31 -1.05 -23.04 -5.28
C PRO A 31 -2.36 -23.07 -4.48
N TYR A 32 -2.27 -23.44 -3.20
CA TYR A 32 -3.41 -23.40 -2.26
C TYR A 32 -4.09 -22.01 -2.19
N GLU A 33 -3.34 -20.96 -2.54
CA GLU A 33 -3.81 -19.58 -2.61
C GLU A 33 -4.84 -19.36 -3.72
N ASP A 34 -4.74 -20.05 -4.86
CA ASP A 34 -5.68 -19.87 -5.99
C ASP A 34 -7.08 -20.42 -5.66
N TRP A 35 -7.19 -21.39 -4.73
CA TRP A 35 -8.47 -21.88 -4.20
C TRP A 35 -9.19 -20.83 -3.32
N ASN A 36 -8.47 -19.80 -2.88
CA ASN A 36 -8.97 -18.66 -2.12
C ASN A 36 -9.09 -17.37 -2.97
N LYS A 37 -8.76 -17.41 -4.27
CA LYS A 37 -8.96 -16.29 -5.23
C LYS A 37 -10.26 -16.39 -6.03
N ILE A 38 -11.08 -17.41 -5.78
CA ILE A 38 -12.40 -17.51 -6.41
C ILE A 38 -13.31 -16.50 -5.72
N ASP A 39 -13.79 -15.56 -6.54
CA ASP A 39 -14.70 -14.44 -6.26
C ASP A 39 -14.13 -13.34 -5.34
N GLU A 40 -13.68 -12.23 -5.95
CA GLU A 40 -13.56 -10.93 -5.22
C GLU A 40 -14.95 -10.51 -4.69
N ASP A 41 -16.02 -10.87 -5.42
CA ASP A 41 -17.42 -10.83 -4.98
C ASP A 41 -17.71 -11.59 -3.66
N GLU A 42 -16.87 -12.57 -3.25
CA GLU A 42 -17.01 -13.26 -1.95
C GLU A 42 -16.24 -12.56 -0.81
N ASP A 43 -15.21 -11.75 -1.07
CA ASP A 43 -14.63 -10.91 -0.01
C ASP A 43 -15.60 -9.75 0.35
N ASP A 44 -16.51 -9.41 -0.58
CA ASP A 44 -17.70 -8.56 -0.37
C ASP A 44 -18.90 -9.29 0.32
N GLU A 45 -18.81 -10.60 0.64
CA GLU A 45 -19.68 -11.19 1.70
C GLU A 45 -19.19 -10.80 3.11
N LEU A 46 -17.98 -10.25 3.25
CA LEU A 46 -17.20 -10.32 4.49
C LEU A 46 -16.54 -9.01 4.93
N GLN A 47 -16.20 -8.14 3.99
CA GLN A 47 -16.70 -6.79 4.10
C GLN A 47 -18.15 -6.86 3.64
N ASP A 48 -19.12 -6.85 4.57
CA ASP A 48 -20.54 -6.71 4.24
C ASP A 48 -20.82 -5.25 3.81
N ALA A 49 -20.13 -4.84 2.73
CA ALA A 49 -19.92 -3.46 2.33
C ALA A 49 -21.26 -2.84 1.90
N SER A 50 -22.13 -3.62 1.26
CA SER A 50 -23.49 -3.20 0.93
C SER A 50 -24.34 -2.89 2.18
N PHE A 51 -24.27 -3.71 3.24
CA PHE A 51 -25.02 -3.49 4.48
C PHE A 51 -24.45 -2.36 5.35
N PHE A 52 -23.17 -2.02 5.18
CA PHE A 52 -22.50 -0.96 5.96
C PHE A 52 -22.27 0.37 5.20
N GLU A 53 -22.17 0.42 3.86
CA GLU A 53 -22.34 1.65 3.05
C GLU A 53 -23.73 2.28 3.29
N GLY A 54 -24.73 1.45 3.61
CA GLY A 54 -26.07 1.89 4.01
C GLY A 54 -26.16 2.54 5.40
N LYS A 55 -25.12 2.46 6.24
CA LYS A 55 -25.08 3.06 7.59
C LYS A 55 -24.34 4.39 7.59
N ARG A 56 -25.05 5.42 7.15
CA ARG A 56 -24.67 6.83 7.21
C ARG A 56 -24.24 7.22 8.63
N ASP A 57 -23.07 7.83 8.77
CA ASP A 57 -22.67 8.53 9.98
C ASP A 57 -23.32 9.92 10.02
N ILE A 58 -23.75 10.36 11.19
CA ILE A 58 -24.57 11.56 11.37
C ILE A 58 -24.00 12.36 12.53
N ILE A 59 -23.23 13.41 12.21
CA ILE A 59 -22.51 14.23 13.20
C ILE A 59 -23.15 15.62 13.29
N LEU A 60 -23.62 15.99 14.47
CA LEU A 60 -24.01 17.36 14.80
C LEU A 60 -22.93 18.00 15.69
N PHE A 61 -22.23 19.00 15.16
CA PHE A 61 -21.35 19.83 15.99
C PHE A 61 -22.21 20.79 16.82
N ALA A 62 -22.17 20.66 18.14
CA ALA A 62 -22.79 21.57 19.09
C ALA A 62 -21.68 22.43 19.73
N ILE A 63 -21.45 23.61 19.15
CA ILE A 63 -20.32 24.48 19.49
C ILE A 63 -20.79 25.64 20.37
N ASP A 64 -20.11 25.86 21.47
CA ASP A 64 -20.33 27.01 22.33
C ASP A 64 -19.83 28.30 21.68
N SER A 65 -20.66 29.34 21.72
CA SER A 65 -20.40 30.69 21.19
C SER A 65 -20.44 31.74 22.30
N SER A 66 -20.19 31.32 23.56
CA SER A 66 -19.98 32.14 24.76
C SER A 66 -18.87 33.19 24.59
N GLU A 67 -18.76 34.12 25.55
CA GLU A 67 -17.73 35.18 25.51
C GLU A 67 -16.31 34.61 25.57
N SER A 68 -16.04 33.63 26.44
CA SER A 68 -14.73 32.96 26.58
C SER A 68 -14.31 32.26 25.28
N MET A 69 -15.21 31.50 24.66
CA MET A 69 -14.96 30.84 23.38
C MET A 69 -14.57 31.82 22.25
N GLN A 70 -14.94 33.10 22.37
CA GLN A 70 -14.62 34.15 21.41
C GLN A 70 -13.40 35.02 21.78
N GLU A 71 -12.72 34.75 22.90
CA GLU A 71 -11.52 35.51 23.29
C GLU A 71 -10.33 35.25 22.36
N LEU A 72 -9.52 36.31 22.15
CA LEU A 72 -8.48 36.35 21.12
C LEU A 72 -7.07 36.14 21.70
N HIS A 73 -6.63 34.88 21.68
CA HIS A 73 -5.27 34.47 22.05
C HIS A 73 -4.36 34.38 20.82
N ASP A 74 -3.04 34.30 21.05
CA ASP A 74 -2.03 34.26 19.98
C ASP A 74 -1.91 32.84 19.39
N ASN A 75 -1.70 32.74 18.07
CA ASN A 75 -1.74 31.47 17.35
C ASN A 75 -0.38 30.75 17.39
N PRO A 76 -0.27 29.54 17.99
CA PRO A 76 1.01 28.85 18.17
C PRO A 76 1.68 28.36 16.86
N LYS A 77 0.99 28.46 15.71
CA LYS A 77 1.53 28.11 14.38
C LYS A 77 1.91 29.32 13.52
N ARG A 78 1.49 30.54 13.89
CA ARG A 78 1.71 31.75 13.09
C ARG A 78 2.02 32.94 14.01
N GLU A 79 3.30 33.23 14.13
CA GLU A 79 3.81 34.37 14.90
C GLU A 79 3.13 35.68 14.47
N GLY A 80 2.48 36.37 15.42
CA GLY A 80 1.74 37.61 15.18
C GLY A 80 0.28 37.44 14.70
N ALA A 81 -0.20 36.22 14.42
CA ALA A 81 -1.62 35.98 14.15
C ALA A 81 -2.38 35.66 15.45
N LYS A 82 -3.65 36.05 15.53
CA LYS A 82 -4.54 35.67 16.64
C LYS A 82 -5.54 34.59 16.22
N THR A 83 -6.19 33.99 17.19
CA THR A 83 -7.25 32.98 17.00
C THR A 83 -8.17 32.94 18.22
N SER A 84 -9.28 32.20 18.13
CA SER A 84 -10.20 31.93 19.24
C SER A 84 -10.59 30.46 19.29
N HIS A 85 -11.19 30.02 20.40
CA HIS A 85 -11.66 28.64 20.55
C HIS A 85 -12.86 28.33 19.64
N LEU A 86 -13.75 29.31 19.41
CA LEU A 86 -14.83 29.21 18.41
C LEU A 86 -14.28 29.10 16.98
N LEU A 87 -13.30 29.92 16.58
CA LEU A 87 -12.67 29.81 15.26
C LEU A 87 -12.02 28.43 15.09
N THR A 88 -11.32 27.95 16.13
CA THR A 88 -10.73 26.62 16.16
C THR A 88 -11.77 25.51 15.98
N ALA A 89 -12.89 25.57 16.68
CA ALA A 89 -13.96 24.57 16.60
C ALA A 89 -14.64 24.56 15.21
N LEU A 90 -14.82 25.73 14.59
CA LEU A 90 -15.32 25.86 13.22
C LEU A 90 -14.30 25.31 12.20
N GLU A 91 -13.00 25.60 12.37
CA GLU A 91 -11.93 25.02 11.55
C GLU A 91 -11.87 23.48 11.68
N ALA A 92 -12.06 22.95 12.89
CA ALA A 92 -12.13 21.50 13.11
C ALA A 92 -13.32 20.86 12.39
N ALA A 93 -14.52 21.45 12.54
CA ALA A 93 -15.73 20.99 11.84
C ALA A 93 -15.57 21.07 10.31
N MET A 94 -14.97 22.15 9.78
CA MET A 94 -14.68 22.32 8.35
C MET A 94 -13.73 21.23 7.83
N GLN A 95 -12.64 20.95 8.55
CA GLN A 95 -11.66 19.93 8.17
C GLN A 95 -12.24 18.52 8.18
N ILE A 96 -13.12 18.22 9.14
CA ILE A 96 -13.85 16.94 9.19
C ILE A 96 -14.83 16.87 8.00
N GLN A 97 -15.57 17.94 7.69
CA GLN A 97 -16.45 17.95 6.52
C GLN A 97 -15.69 17.79 5.19
N LYS A 98 -14.58 18.50 4.98
CA LYS A 98 -13.69 18.35 3.81
C LYS A 98 -13.26 16.88 3.62
N ARG A 99 -12.84 16.20 4.70
CA ARG A 99 -12.51 14.77 4.69
C ARG A 99 -13.73 13.88 4.37
N LYS A 100 -14.88 14.16 5.00
CA LYS A 100 -16.12 13.38 4.83
C LYS A 100 -16.67 13.39 3.40
N VAL A 101 -16.49 14.47 2.63
CA VAL A 101 -16.83 14.49 1.18
C VAL A 101 -16.19 13.31 0.44
N VAL A 102 -14.94 12.97 0.80
CA VAL A 102 -14.13 11.99 0.08
C VAL A 102 -14.21 10.58 0.72
N VAL A 103 -14.31 10.51 2.05
CA VAL A 103 -14.28 9.23 2.81
C VAL A 103 -15.68 8.68 3.12
N GLY A 104 -16.70 9.54 3.17
CA GLY A 104 -18.07 9.17 3.55
C GLY A 104 -19.13 10.05 2.87
N PRO A 105 -19.26 10.03 1.53
CA PRO A 105 -20.17 10.92 0.79
C PRO A 105 -21.66 10.71 1.11
N ASN A 106 -22.03 9.60 1.75
CA ASN A 106 -23.39 9.31 2.22
C ASN A 106 -23.67 9.85 3.64
N ASP A 107 -22.65 10.31 4.37
CA ASP A 107 -22.75 10.80 5.73
C ASP A 107 -23.47 12.16 5.79
N ALA A 108 -23.98 12.51 6.96
CA ALA A 108 -24.68 13.76 7.20
C ALA A 108 -23.99 14.59 8.30
N VAL A 109 -23.84 15.89 8.07
CA VAL A 109 -23.23 16.81 9.04
C VAL A 109 -24.10 18.07 9.20
N GLY A 110 -24.22 18.51 10.45
CA GLY A 110 -24.79 19.82 10.82
C GLY A 110 -23.94 20.56 11.85
N ILE A 111 -24.16 21.87 11.96
CA ILE A 111 -23.52 22.76 12.94
C ILE A 111 -24.61 23.57 13.64
N LEU A 112 -24.68 23.43 14.96
CA LEU A 112 -25.49 24.20 15.89
C LEU A 112 -24.56 24.97 16.83
N LEU A 113 -24.74 26.28 16.88
CA LEU A 113 -24.09 27.16 17.85
C LEU A 113 -25.04 27.40 19.03
N PHE A 114 -24.52 27.48 20.25
CA PHE A 114 -25.29 27.91 21.42
C PHE A 114 -24.62 29.08 22.15
N ASN A 115 -25.31 29.68 23.12
CA ASN A 115 -24.92 30.93 23.78
C ASN A 115 -24.82 32.17 22.87
N THR A 116 -25.39 32.14 21.66
CA THR A 116 -25.46 33.29 20.74
C THR A 116 -26.86 33.93 20.72
N SER A 117 -26.89 35.25 20.57
CA SER A 117 -28.13 36.04 20.45
C SER A 117 -28.77 35.98 19.06
N ARG A 118 -28.07 35.40 18.06
CA ARG A 118 -28.61 35.20 16.71
C ARG A 118 -29.75 34.18 16.72
N LYS A 119 -30.79 34.44 15.94
CA LYS A 119 -31.92 33.52 15.73
C LYS A 119 -31.79 32.80 14.40
N SER A 120 -32.16 31.52 14.35
CA SER A 120 -32.23 30.78 13.08
C SER A 120 -33.38 31.30 12.23
N GLU A 121 -33.13 31.51 10.93
CA GLU A 121 -34.14 32.00 9.99
C GLU A 121 -35.01 30.85 9.46
N SER A 122 -36.24 30.75 9.98
CA SER A 122 -37.24 29.81 9.50
C SER A 122 -38.02 30.39 8.31
N MET A 123 -37.57 30.15 7.07
CA MET A 123 -38.30 30.61 5.87
C MET A 123 -39.57 29.80 5.56
N GLU A 124 -39.76 28.62 6.16
CA GLU A 124 -40.89 27.74 5.91
C GLU A 124 -41.98 27.80 6.99
N ARG A 125 -43.26 27.84 6.57
CA ARG A 125 -44.42 27.82 7.48
C ARG A 125 -44.57 26.44 8.12
N GLY A 126 -44.08 26.30 9.35
CA GLY A 126 -44.19 25.08 10.16
C GLY A 126 -42.85 24.47 10.58
N ALA A 127 -41.72 25.13 10.26
CA ALA A 127 -40.41 24.74 10.79
C ALA A 127 -40.36 24.85 12.33
N THR A 128 -39.52 24.01 12.96
CA THR A 128 -39.34 24.00 14.42
C THR A 128 -38.65 25.27 14.92
N GLU A 129 -39.27 25.99 15.85
CA GLU A 129 -38.62 27.06 16.61
C GLU A 129 -37.62 26.46 17.62
N TYR A 130 -36.32 26.65 17.40
CA TYR A 130 -35.26 26.23 18.32
C TYR A 130 -35.26 27.03 19.63
N LYS A 131 -34.65 26.49 20.70
CA LYS A 131 -34.62 27.18 22.00
C LYS A 131 -33.84 28.48 21.90
N ASN A 132 -34.34 29.53 22.55
CA ASN A 132 -33.73 30.86 22.50
C ASN A 132 -32.28 30.82 23.00
N GLY A 133 -31.35 31.34 22.19
CA GLY A 133 -29.91 31.24 22.45
C GLY A 133 -29.20 30.10 21.71
N THR A 134 -29.93 29.30 20.93
CA THR A 134 -29.37 28.30 20.01
C THR A 134 -29.64 28.69 18.55
N PHE A 135 -28.64 28.47 17.70
CA PHE A 135 -28.64 28.86 16.30
C PHE A 135 -28.08 27.72 15.45
N VAL A 136 -28.91 27.12 14.61
CA VAL A 136 -28.44 26.21 13.56
C VAL A 136 -27.82 27.03 12.43
N TYR A 137 -26.51 26.93 12.26
CA TYR A 137 -25.76 27.50 11.13
C TYR A 137 -25.85 26.59 9.90
N GLN A 138 -25.76 25.28 10.11
CA GLN A 138 -25.86 24.27 9.07
C GLN A 138 -26.82 23.17 9.52
N SER A 139 -27.99 23.08 8.89
CA SER A 139 -28.95 22.00 9.14
C SER A 139 -28.32 20.64 8.84
N VAL A 140 -28.57 19.66 9.71
CA VAL A 140 -28.13 18.28 9.51
C VAL A 140 -28.65 17.77 8.17
N GLY A 141 -27.75 17.26 7.33
CA GLY A 141 -28.06 16.70 6.02
C GLY A 141 -26.78 16.24 5.35
N GLN A 142 -26.90 15.64 4.16
CA GLN A 142 -25.75 15.08 3.43
C GLN A 142 -24.64 16.14 3.25
N VAL A 143 -23.39 15.70 3.44
CA VAL A 143 -22.17 16.50 3.26
C VAL A 143 -22.10 16.97 1.80
N ASP A 144 -21.86 18.27 1.60
CA ASP A 144 -22.08 18.93 0.31
C ASP A 144 -21.10 20.10 0.13
N ALA A 145 -20.52 20.22 -1.08
CA ALA A 145 -19.39 21.10 -1.32
C ALA A 145 -19.70 22.61 -1.14
N PRO A 146 -20.85 23.15 -1.61
CA PRO A 146 -21.20 24.56 -1.38
C PRO A 146 -21.40 24.90 0.10
N LYS A 147 -21.94 23.98 0.92
CA LYS A 147 -22.05 24.20 2.38
C LYS A 147 -20.68 24.37 3.02
N ILE A 148 -19.72 23.55 2.58
CA ILE A 148 -18.34 23.61 3.05
C ILE A 148 -17.65 24.88 2.53
N GLN A 149 -17.91 25.31 1.29
CA GLN A 149 -17.38 26.58 0.76
C GLN A 149 -17.90 27.79 1.55
N ASN A 150 -19.17 27.81 1.96
CA ASN A 150 -19.71 28.85 2.84
C ASN A 150 -18.99 28.89 4.21
N LEU A 151 -18.66 27.72 4.76
CA LEU A 151 -17.90 27.60 6.02
C LEU A 151 -16.42 27.99 5.85
N VAL A 152 -15.80 27.64 4.73
CA VAL A 152 -14.44 28.09 4.35
C VAL A 152 -14.40 29.62 4.24
N GLN A 153 -15.41 30.24 3.62
CA GLN A 153 -15.53 31.70 3.53
C GLN A 153 -15.70 32.34 4.91
N LEU A 154 -16.62 31.83 5.75
CA LEU A 154 -16.80 32.31 7.13
C LEU A 154 -15.49 32.28 7.94
N ILE A 155 -14.68 31.23 7.77
CA ILE A 155 -13.36 31.08 8.40
C ILE A 155 -12.32 32.03 7.80
N HIS A 156 -12.38 32.29 6.49
CA HIS A 156 -11.50 33.27 5.83
C HIS A 156 -11.80 34.70 6.33
N ASP A 157 -13.07 35.11 6.31
CA ASP A 157 -13.53 36.42 6.81
C ASP A 157 -13.17 36.61 8.29
N ALA A 158 -13.26 35.55 9.11
CA ALA A 158 -12.86 35.54 10.52
C ALA A 158 -11.34 35.64 10.75
N ARG A 159 -10.52 35.16 9.81
CA ARG A 159 -9.05 35.26 9.87
C ARG A 159 -8.56 36.64 9.43
N GLU A 160 -9.20 37.27 8.45
CA GLU A 160 -8.90 38.66 8.10
C GLU A 160 -9.39 39.62 9.20
N ASN A 161 -10.65 39.46 9.63
CA ASN A 161 -11.26 40.25 10.69
C ASN A 161 -11.61 39.37 11.90
N HIS A 162 -10.69 39.32 12.86
CA HIS A 162 -10.82 38.60 14.13
C HIS A 162 -12.05 39.01 14.98
N LYS A 163 -12.72 40.14 14.67
CA LYS A 163 -13.97 40.57 15.31
C LYS A 163 -15.23 40.13 14.55
N TRP A 164 -15.10 39.56 13.35
CA TRP A 164 -16.21 39.13 12.50
C TRP A 164 -17.10 38.10 13.19
N LEU A 165 -16.53 37.05 13.79
CA LEU A 165 -17.31 36.04 14.53
C LEU A 165 -18.16 36.65 15.65
N ARG A 166 -17.70 37.73 16.30
CA ARG A 166 -18.41 38.41 17.38
C ARG A 166 -19.49 39.40 16.89
N TYR A 167 -19.48 39.74 15.61
CA TYR A 167 -20.56 40.44 14.92
C TYR A 167 -21.58 39.43 14.34
N GLU A 168 -21.10 38.38 13.71
CA GLU A 168 -21.88 37.36 13.00
C GLU A 168 -22.55 36.35 13.96
N PHE A 169 -21.96 36.11 15.14
CA PHE A 169 -22.50 35.30 16.24
C PHE A 169 -22.34 36.02 17.59
N PRO A 170 -23.11 37.09 17.87
CA PRO A 170 -22.89 37.88 19.08
C PRO A 170 -23.21 37.06 20.34
N PRO A 171 -22.30 36.95 21.32
CA PRO A 171 -22.50 36.16 22.54
C PRO A 171 -23.62 36.76 23.40
N MET A 172 -24.31 35.92 24.18
CA MET A 172 -25.32 36.36 25.14
C MET A 172 -24.73 36.63 26.53
N GLU A 173 -25.24 37.67 27.21
CA GLU A 173 -24.92 37.99 28.61
C GLU A 173 -25.28 36.87 29.62
N LYS A 174 -26.12 35.92 29.21
CA LYS A 174 -26.58 34.80 30.04
C LYS A 174 -26.59 33.52 29.23
N GLN A 175 -25.91 32.49 29.74
CA GLN A 175 -25.82 31.18 29.10
C GLN A 175 -27.15 30.43 29.04
N VAL A 176 -27.30 29.60 28.01
CA VAL A 176 -28.46 28.73 27.76
C VAL A 176 -28.41 27.53 28.71
N PRO A 177 -29.52 27.11 29.34
CA PRO A 177 -29.60 25.84 30.06
C PRO A 177 -29.13 24.68 29.18
N LEU A 178 -28.18 23.86 29.64
CA LEU A 178 -27.65 22.78 28.79
C LEU A 178 -28.75 21.80 28.34
N GLY A 179 -29.79 21.61 29.15
CA GLY A 179 -30.98 20.84 28.77
C GLY A 179 -31.79 21.43 27.60
N ASP A 180 -31.77 22.76 27.41
CA ASP A 180 -32.35 23.45 26.25
C ASP A 180 -31.47 23.31 25.00
N VAL A 181 -30.14 23.26 25.17
CA VAL A 181 -29.19 22.94 24.09
C VAL A 181 -29.42 21.51 23.60
N PHE A 182 -29.45 20.52 24.50
CA PHE A 182 -29.78 19.13 24.18
C PHE A 182 -31.17 18.99 23.52
N THR A 183 -32.17 19.75 23.97
CA THR A 183 -33.49 19.81 23.30
C THR A 183 -33.36 20.27 21.84
N SER A 184 -32.59 21.33 21.58
CA SER A 184 -32.38 21.85 20.23
C SER A 184 -31.54 20.91 19.36
N CYS A 185 -30.56 20.19 19.93
CA CYS A 185 -29.83 19.12 19.26
C CYS A 185 -30.76 17.96 18.86
N ASN A 186 -31.67 17.55 19.75
CA ASN A 186 -32.67 16.51 19.45
C ASN A 186 -33.58 16.95 18.29
N TRP A 187 -34.04 18.19 18.27
CA TRP A 187 -34.84 18.74 17.17
C TRP A 187 -34.06 18.82 15.85
N ALA A 188 -32.82 19.33 15.85
CA ALA A 188 -31.98 19.40 14.66
C ALA A 188 -31.69 18.01 14.05
N LEU A 189 -31.47 17.00 14.91
CA LEU A 189 -31.33 15.61 14.48
C LEU A 189 -32.67 14.99 14.05
N ARG A 190 -33.79 15.28 14.70
CA ARG A 190 -35.12 14.77 14.31
C ARG A 190 -35.54 15.27 12.93
N ASP A 191 -35.26 16.54 12.64
CA ASP A 191 -35.78 17.23 11.46
C ASP A 191 -34.86 17.07 10.23
N GLY A 192 -33.53 16.98 10.42
CA GLY A 192 -32.56 16.85 9.33
C GLY A 192 -31.89 15.47 9.16
N ALA A 193 -31.86 14.62 10.19
CA ALA A 193 -31.07 13.38 10.10
C ALA A 193 -31.78 12.25 9.32
N PRO A 194 -31.03 11.45 8.54
CA PRO A 194 -31.51 10.18 8.00
C PRO A 194 -32.06 9.25 9.10
N LYS A 195 -33.16 8.54 8.79
CA LYS A 195 -33.80 7.59 9.73
C LYS A 195 -32.94 6.37 10.05
N SER A 196 -32.01 6.01 9.16
CA SER A 196 -31.01 4.96 9.36
C SER A 196 -29.62 5.61 9.36
N GLY A 197 -28.87 5.39 10.43
CA GLY A 197 -27.52 5.91 10.62
C GLY A 197 -27.12 5.93 12.09
N ILE A 198 -25.85 6.26 12.36
CA ILE A 198 -25.31 6.41 13.71
C ILE A 198 -25.30 7.90 14.05
N LYS A 199 -26.05 8.32 15.07
CA LYS A 199 -26.26 9.74 15.41
C LYS A 199 -25.37 10.17 16.57
N ARG A 200 -24.69 11.30 16.40
CA ARG A 200 -23.72 11.81 17.36
C ARG A 200 -23.78 13.32 17.49
N VAL A 201 -23.59 13.82 18.71
CA VAL A 201 -23.44 15.24 19.02
C VAL A 201 -22.04 15.45 19.58
N PHE A 202 -21.21 16.23 18.88
CA PHE A 202 -19.91 16.65 19.39
C PHE A 202 -20.09 17.97 20.15
N LEU A 203 -20.05 17.91 21.49
CA LEU A 203 -20.27 19.06 22.37
C LEU A 203 -18.94 19.74 22.69
N ILE A 204 -18.75 20.96 22.22
CA ILE A 204 -17.46 21.69 22.28
C ILE A 204 -17.64 23.00 23.07
N THR A 205 -16.91 23.16 24.17
CA THR A 205 -16.95 24.34 25.05
C THR A 205 -15.65 24.47 25.86
N ASP A 206 -15.38 25.68 26.36
CA ASP A 206 -14.32 25.98 27.33
C ASP A 206 -14.88 26.31 28.74
N GLU A 207 -16.18 26.18 28.96
CA GLU A 207 -16.85 26.49 30.23
C GLU A 207 -17.16 25.23 31.05
N ASP A 208 -16.78 25.21 32.33
CA ASP A 208 -16.86 24.03 33.18
C ASP A 208 -17.92 24.08 34.31
N ASP A 209 -18.37 25.28 34.71
CA ASP A 209 -19.65 25.52 35.39
C ASP A 209 -20.49 26.55 34.63
N PRO A 210 -21.28 26.13 33.62
CA PRO A 210 -22.12 27.03 32.84
C PRO A 210 -23.32 27.62 33.61
N HIS A 211 -23.65 27.08 34.80
CA HIS A 211 -24.86 27.46 35.56
C HIS A 211 -24.61 27.68 37.07
N PRO A 212 -23.70 28.58 37.47
CA PRO A 212 -23.32 28.77 38.86
C PRO A 212 -24.49 29.27 39.73
N GLY A 213 -24.63 28.67 40.92
CA GLY A 213 -25.51 29.15 41.99
C GLY A 213 -26.76 28.30 42.27
N ALA A 214 -27.69 28.85 43.05
CA ALA A 214 -28.75 28.08 43.74
C ALA A 214 -29.79 27.37 42.85
N LYS A 215 -29.76 27.56 41.53
CA LYS A 215 -30.63 26.83 40.57
C LYS A 215 -29.91 25.69 39.83
N ASN A 216 -28.59 25.53 40.02
CA ASN A 216 -27.76 24.55 39.31
C ASN A 216 -28.37 23.14 39.38
N ALA A 217 -28.75 22.64 40.56
CA ALA A 217 -29.38 21.32 40.73
C ALA A 217 -30.65 21.09 39.88
N GLN A 218 -31.49 22.12 39.69
CA GLN A 218 -32.68 22.02 38.83
C GLN A 218 -32.29 21.95 37.35
N LEU A 219 -31.25 22.68 36.96
CA LEU A 219 -30.73 22.73 35.58
C LEU A 219 -29.96 21.45 35.22
N VAL A 220 -29.20 20.87 36.17
CA VAL A 220 -28.60 19.52 36.06
C VAL A 220 -29.69 18.48 35.86
N THR A 221 -30.72 18.45 36.71
CA THR A 221 -31.85 17.51 36.57
C THR A 221 -32.52 17.64 35.19
N SER A 222 -32.71 18.87 34.71
CA SER A 222 -33.27 19.14 33.39
C SER A 222 -32.36 18.68 32.24
N ALA A 223 -31.03 18.79 32.39
CA ALA A 223 -30.05 18.38 31.38
C ALA A 223 -29.86 16.85 31.36
N GLN A 224 -29.85 16.19 32.52
CA GLN A 224 -29.91 14.72 32.63
C GLN A 224 -31.16 14.17 31.92
N THR A 225 -32.32 14.79 32.14
CA THR A 225 -33.59 14.36 31.52
C THR A 225 -33.51 14.43 29.98
N THR A 226 -33.05 15.56 29.40
CA THR A 226 -33.01 15.69 27.93
C THR A 226 -31.80 14.99 27.29
N LEU A 227 -30.76 14.66 28.06
CA LEU A 227 -29.71 13.71 27.65
C LEU A 227 -30.25 12.26 27.60
N LEU A 228 -31.11 11.88 28.56
CA LEU A 228 -31.80 10.60 28.52
C LEU A 228 -32.73 10.50 27.31
N ASP A 229 -33.46 11.57 26.96
CA ASP A 229 -34.25 11.64 25.72
C ASP A 229 -33.38 11.46 24.45
N LEU A 230 -32.18 12.07 24.42
CA LEU A 230 -31.23 11.93 23.30
C LEU A 230 -30.68 10.50 23.17
N THR A 231 -30.23 9.91 24.28
CA THR A 231 -29.67 8.55 24.29
C THR A 231 -30.72 7.49 23.97
N GLN A 232 -31.96 7.64 24.47
CA GLN A 232 -33.11 6.82 24.05
C GLN A 232 -33.45 6.98 22.56
N ALA A 233 -33.23 8.17 21.98
CA ALA A 233 -33.36 8.40 20.53
C ALA A 233 -32.19 7.84 19.69
N GLY A 234 -31.24 7.14 20.32
CA GLY A 234 -30.08 6.52 19.68
C GLY A 234 -28.96 7.51 19.35
N VAL A 235 -28.85 8.61 20.10
CA VAL A 235 -27.83 9.64 19.92
C VAL A 235 -26.74 9.51 20.99
N SER A 236 -25.48 9.39 20.57
CA SER A 236 -24.32 9.54 21.47
C SER A 236 -23.96 11.01 21.64
N VAL A 237 -23.64 11.47 22.85
CA VAL A 237 -23.15 12.82 23.10
C VAL A 237 -21.69 12.72 23.55
N GLU A 238 -20.79 13.24 22.74
CA GLU A 238 -19.34 13.14 22.94
C GLU A 238 -18.78 14.53 23.32
N PRO A 239 -18.30 14.72 24.56
CA PRO A 239 -17.73 15.98 25.00
C PRO A 239 -16.29 16.17 24.50
N PHE A 240 -15.99 17.41 24.09
CA PHE A 240 -14.66 17.89 23.73
C PHE A 240 -14.39 19.18 24.50
N PHE A 241 -13.87 19.04 25.72
CA PHE A 241 -13.65 20.15 26.65
C PHE A 241 -12.32 20.84 26.36
N ILE A 242 -12.36 22.13 26.06
CA ILE A 242 -11.16 22.94 25.79
C ILE A 242 -10.58 23.41 27.11
N SER A 243 -9.29 23.17 27.32
CA SER A 243 -8.57 23.55 28.54
C SER A 243 -7.29 24.28 28.18
N THR A 244 -6.97 25.36 28.89
CA THR A 244 -5.71 26.11 28.70
C THR A 244 -4.88 26.08 29.99
N ASP A 245 -3.61 26.47 29.88
CA ASP A 245 -2.73 26.64 31.05
C ASP A 245 -3.23 27.75 32.01
N GLU A 246 -4.07 28.67 31.51
CA GLU A 246 -4.65 29.78 32.27
C GLU A 246 -6.05 29.43 32.84
N LYS A 247 -6.87 28.69 32.08
CA LYS A 247 -8.18 28.16 32.49
C LYS A 247 -8.18 26.62 32.37
N PRO A 248 -7.73 25.89 33.40
CA PRO A 248 -7.83 24.44 33.43
C PRO A 248 -9.29 24.00 33.57
N PHE A 249 -9.76 23.13 32.68
CA PHE A 249 -11.14 22.65 32.68
C PHE A 249 -11.35 21.57 33.74
N ASP A 250 -12.35 21.74 34.61
CA ASP A 250 -12.72 20.80 35.67
C ASP A 250 -14.13 20.23 35.46
N PRO A 251 -14.26 19.02 34.87
CA PRO A 251 -15.55 18.39 34.66
C PRO A 251 -16.34 18.13 35.94
N THR A 252 -15.70 18.12 37.13
CA THR A 252 -16.39 17.75 38.38
C THR A 252 -17.48 18.74 38.78
N LYS A 253 -17.34 20.02 38.41
CA LYS A 253 -18.25 21.12 38.78
C LYS A 253 -19.69 20.95 38.30
N PHE A 254 -19.89 20.53 37.05
CA PHE A 254 -21.21 20.45 36.41
C PHE A 254 -21.36 19.22 35.51
N TYR A 255 -20.44 19.03 34.57
CA TYR A 255 -20.51 17.95 33.58
C TYR A 255 -20.46 16.55 34.20
N SER A 256 -19.83 16.40 35.37
CA SER A 256 -19.78 15.12 36.08
C SER A 256 -21.16 14.61 36.51
N ALA A 257 -22.07 15.52 36.86
CA ALA A 257 -23.43 15.19 37.24
C ALA A 257 -24.34 14.99 36.02
N VAL A 258 -24.10 15.72 34.92
CA VAL A 258 -24.94 15.66 33.72
C VAL A 258 -24.59 14.49 32.79
N LEU A 259 -23.29 14.22 32.59
CA LEU A 259 -22.77 13.18 31.68
C LEU A 259 -22.32 11.91 32.42
N GLY A 260 -22.46 11.86 33.75
CA GLY A 260 -22.06 10.72 34.56
C GLY A 260 -23.04 9.55 34.48
N PRO A 261 -22.61 8.34 34.90
CA PRO A 261 -23.49 7.19 35.00
C PRO A 261 -24.64 7.49 35.99
N SER A 262 -25.87 7.23 35.55
CA SER A 262 -27.08 7.51 36.31
C SER A 262 -27.15 6.67 37.59
N LEU A 263 -27.46 7.30 38.73
CA LEU A 263 -27.53 6.66 40.06
C LEU A 263 -28.63 5.57 40.20
N GLU A 264 -29.40 5.26 39.16
CA GLU A 264 -30.42 4.21 39.17
C GLU A 264 -29.89 2.85 38.68
N GLU A 265 -28.69 2.78 38.09
CA GLU A 265 -28.10 1.55 37.53
C GLU A 265 -26.98 0.96 38.43
N GLU A 266 -27.24 0.79 39.74
CA GLU A 266 -26.32 0.15 40.72
C GLU A 266 -25.96 -1.33 40.42
N GLY A 267 -26.23 -1.83 39.21
CA GLY A 267 -25.86 -3.17 38.74
C GLY A 267 -25.01 -3.19 37.45
N GLU A 268 -24.86 -2.07 36.74
CA GLU A 268 -24.12 -2.01 35.47
C GLU A 268 -22.93 -1.03 35.57
N GLU A 269 -21.72 -1.59 35.59
CA GLU A 269 -20.48 -0.86 35.30
C GLU A 269 -20.44 -0.55 33.80
N ASP A 270 -21.22 0.43 33.35
CA ASP A 270 -21.08 1.01 32.00
C ASP A 270 -20.02 2.12 31.99
N ASP A 271 -19.31 2.24 30.87
CA ASP A 271 -18.17 3.15 30.73
C ASP A 271 -18.68 4.60 30.53
N GLY A 272 -19.06 5.24 31.64
CA GLY A 272 -19.69 6.57 31.65
C GLY A 272 -18.87 7.64 30.93
N LEU A 273 -19.56 8.55 30.21
CA LEU A 273 -19.04 9.50 29.21
C LEU A 273 -17.87 10.43 29.66
N LEU A 274 -17.49 10.38 30.93
CA LEU A 274 -16.48 11.20 31.58
C LEU A 274 -15.12 10.51 31.72
N SER A 275 -15.04 9.17 31.69
CA SER A 275 -13.75 8.50 31.51
C SER A 275 -13.16 8.84 30.13
N ASP A 276 -14.03 8.95 29.13
CA ASP A 276 -13.75 9.43 27.78
C ASP A 276 -13.81 10.98 27.65
N ALA A 277 -14.02 11.76 28.72
CA ALA A 277 -14.04 13.24 28.62
C ALA A 277 -12.62 13.83 28.63
N ILE A 278 -11.97 13.82 27.47
CA ILE A 278 -10.60 14.30 27.32
C ILE A 278 -10.57 15.83 27.45
N SER A 279 -9.82 16.32 28.44
CA SER A 279 -9.43 17.73 28.57
C SER A 279 -8.38 18.08 27.52
N VAL A 280 -8.75 18.90 26.55
CA VAL A 280 -7.93 19.24 25.37
C VAL A 280 -6.97 20.38 25.71
N SER A 281 -5.74 20.03 26.10
CA SER A 281 -4.68 21.00 26.45
C SER A 281 -4.11 21.79 25.27
N ARG A 282 -4.23 21.28 24.03
CA ARG A 282 -3.76 21.98 22.83
C ARG A 282 -4.77 21.86 21.70
N ILE A 283 -4.95 22.97 21.00
CA ILE A 283 -5.85 23.15 19.85
C ILE A 283 -5.67 22.08 18.75
N ASP A 284 -4.45 21.60 18.52
CA ASP A 284 -4.16 20.53 17.56
C ASP A 284 -4.72 19.16 17.99
N ASP A 285 -4.77 18.91 19.29
CA ASP A 285 -5.18 17.62 19.85
C ASP A 285 -6.71 17.44 19.70
N LEU A 286 -7.48 18.54 19.67
CA LEU A 286 -8.92 18.57 19.36
C LEU A 286 -9.22 17.84 18.04
N LEU A 287 -8.48 18.20 16.98
CA LEU A 287 -8.63 17.64 15.65
C LEU A 287 -8.20 16.17 15.59
N ALA A 288 -7.16 15.79 16.34
CA ALA A 288 -6.71 14.41 16.42
C ALA A 288 -7.75 13.52 17.13
N GLN A 289 -8.33 14.00 18.24
CA GLN A 289 -9.33 13.27 19.03
C GLN A 289 -10.67 13.16 18.28
N MET A 290 -11.13 14.23 17.62
CA MET A 290 -12.32 14.16 16.77
C MET A 290 -12.12 13.20 15.59
N ARG A 291 -10.91 13.08 15.03
CA ARG A 291 -10.56 12.08 14.00
C ARG A 291 -10.54 10.65 14.54
N PHE A 292 -10.04 10.43 15.76
CA PHE A 292 -10.09 9.12 16.42
C PHE A 292 -11.54 8.69 16.66
N ARG A 293 -12.37 9.61 17.18
CA ARG A 293 -13.81 9.38 17.36
C ARG A 293 -14.62 9.46 16.06
N GLU A 294 -14.04 9.84 14.92
CA GLU A 294 -14.78 9.91 13.64
C GLU A 294 -15.35 8.55 13.21
N MET A 295 -14.72 7.43 13.58
CA MET A 295 -15.14 6.09 13.12
C MET A 295 -15.78 5.25 14.24
N PRO A 296 -17.01 4.74 14.08
CA PRO A 296 -17.65 3.87 15.07
C PRO A 296 -16.99 2.48 15.13
N LYS A 297 -16.99 1.84 16.30
CA LYS A 297 -16.41 0.50 16.54
C LYS A 297 -17.14 -0.59 15.71
N ARG A 298 -16.58 -0.96 14.54
CA ARG A 298 -17.14 -1.97 13.60
C ARG A 298 -16.74 -3.40 13.97
N ALA A 299 -17.71 -4.31 14.05
CA ALA A 299 -17.45 -5.74 14.22
C ALA A 299 -17.33 -6.44 12.86
N LEU A 300 -16.26 -7.21 12.69
CA LEU A 300 -15.88 -7.96 11.48
C LEU A 300 -16.65 -9.30 11.35
N PHE A 301 -17.08 -9.88 12.46
CA PHE A 301 -17.92 -11.08 12.51
C PHE A 301 -18.62 -11.22 13.86
N SER A 302 -19.62 -12.10 13.92
CA SER A 302 -20.27 -12.53 15.17
C SER A 302 -20.48 -14.05 15.10
N VAL A 303 -19.79 -14.81 15.96
CA VAL A 303 -19.72 -16.28 15.89
C VAL A 303 -19.90 -16.93 17.27
N PRO A 304 -20.30 -18.21 17.36
CA PRO A 304 -20.22 -18.97 18.60
C PRO A 304 -18.76 -19.29 18.95
N PHE A 305 -18.42 -19.23 20.24
CA PHE A 305 -17.17 -19.75 20.81
C PHE A 305 -17.48 -20.94 21.72
N GLU A 306 -17.13 -22.14 21.25
CA GLU A 306 -17.23 -23.38 21.99
C GLU A 306 -16.00 -23.56 22.91
N LEU A 307 -16.27 -23.58 24.21
CA LEU A 307 -15.27 -23.75 25.27
C LEU A 307 -15.18 -25.20 25.77
N GLY A 308 -16.24 -25.98 25.55
CA GLY A 308 -16.39 -27.39 25.88
C GLY A 308 -17.77 -27.90 25.45
N GLU A 309 -18.02 -29.20 25.62
CA GLU A 309 -19.28 -29.82 25.20
C GLU A 309 -20.48 -29.16 25.89
N GLY A 310 -21.44 -28.67 25.10
CA GLY A 310 -22.61 -27.93 25.58
C GLY A 310 -22.33 -26.52 26.14
N PHE A 311 -21.06 -26.07 26.18
CA PHE A 311 -20.68 -24.78 26.76
C PHE A 311 -20.16 -23.82 25.68
N VAL A 312 -21.07 -22.98 25.18
CA VAL A 312 -20.86 -22.05 24.06
C VAL A 312 -21.24 -20.63 24.47
N ILE A 313 -20.42 -19.64 24.12
CA ILE A 313 -20.71 -18.22 24.32
C ILE A 313 -20.69 -17.45 22.99
N GLY A 314 -21.54 -16.43 22.84
CA GLY A 314 -21.56 -15.57 21.65
C GLY A 314 -20.49 -14.48 21.70
N VAL A 315 -19.70 -14.35 20.63
CA VAL A 315 -18.56 -13.42 20.57
C VAL A 315 -18.52 -12.67 19.23
N LYS A 316 -18.04 -11.42 19.25
CA LYS A 316 -17.80 -10.59 18.08
C LYS A 316 -16.31 -10.38 17.84
N GLY A 317 -15.90 -10.41 16.57
CA GLY A 317 -14.56 -10.06 16.13
C GLY A 317 -14.45 -8.58 15.80
N TYR A 318 -13.37 -7.93 16.21
CA TYR A 318 -13.05 -6.54 15.85
C TYR A 318 -11.67 -6.47 15.18
N GLY A 319 -11.60 -5.80 14.04
CA GLY A 319 -10.35 -5.46 13.36
C GLY A 319 -9.82 -4.15 13.91
N LEU A 320 -8.92 -4.21 14.90
CA LEU A 320 -8.28 -3.01 15.46
C LEU A 320 -7.24 -2.40 14.51
N VAL A 321 -6.68 -3.22 13.62
CA VAL A 321 -5.83 -2.82 12.52
C VAL A 321 -6.42 -3.40 11.25
N THR A 322 -6.75 -2.54 10.30
CA THR A 322 -7.27 -2.90 8.97
C THR A 322 -6.47 -2.17 7.92
N GLU A 323 -6.11 -2.84 6.83
CA GLU A 323 -5.48 -2.20 5.67
C GLU A 323 -6.42 -1.14 5.09
N GLN A 324 -5.95 0.11 5.03
CA GLN A 324 -6.64 1.16 4.29
C GLN A 324 -6.36 0.95 2.79
N LYS A 325 -7.43 0.75 2.01
CA LYS A 325 -7.39 0.66 0.54
C LYS A 325 -7.96 1.95 -0.08
N LYS A 326 -7.70 2.18 -1.36
CA LYS A 326 -8.41 3.22 -2.13
C LYS A 326 -9.89 2.86 -2.24
N GLY A 327 -10.76 3.85 -2.36
CA GLY A 327 -12.19 3.63 -2.57
C GLY A 327 -12.48 3.02 -3.94
N ASN A 328 -13.56 2.23 -4.04
CA ASN A 328 -13.97 1.60 -5.29
C ASN A 328 -14.37 2.66 -6.33
N TYR A 329 -13.90 2.48 -7.58
CA TYR A 329 -14.28 3.34 -8.69
C TYR A 329 -15.79 3.19 -8.97
N LYS A 330 -16.49 4.32 -9.13
CA LYS A 330 -17.89 4.35 -9.58
C LYS A 330 -17.93 4.78 -11.04
N TYR A 331 -18.71 4.07 -11.85
CA TYR A 331 -18.92 4.41 -13.26
C TYR A 331 -19.93 5.55 -13.36
N PHE A 332 -19.71 6.45 -14.33
CA PHE A 332 -20.62 7.56 -14.61
C PHE A 332 -20.95 7.58 -16.10
N MET A 333 -22.22 7.81 -16.43
CA MET A 333 -22.69 8.11 -17.77
C MET A 333 -22.88 9.61 -17.91
N ASP A 334 -22.31 10.19 -18.96
CA ASP A 334 -22.59 11.57 -19.35
C ASP A 334 -23.90 11.63 -20.12
N VAL A 335 -24.87 12.38 -19.60
CA VAL A 335 -26.20 12.61 -20.19
C VAL A 335 -26.29 14.04 -20.76
N GLY A 336 -25.15 14.72 -20.94
CA GLY A 336 -25.03 16.08 -21.46
C GLY A 336 -25.28 17.14 -20.38
N ASP A 337 -26.47 17.15 -19.79
CA ASP A 337 -26.84 18.11 -18.75
C ASP A 337 -26.35 17.71 -17.34
N ARG A 338 -25.97 16.43 -17.15
CA ARG A 338 -25.49 15.87 -15.88
C ARG A 338 -24.76 14.54 -16.05
N LEU A 339 -23.92 14.20 -15.07
CA LEU A 339 -23.37 12.87 -14.88
C LEU A 339 -24.31 12.04 -14.00
N GLU A 340 -24.66 10.83 -14.43
CA GLU A 340 -25.43 9.86 -13.64
C GLU A 340 -24.56 8.65 -13.26
N VAL A 341 -24.71 8.13 -12.05
CA VAL A 341 -23.97 6.94 -11.59
C VAL A 341 -24.53 5.70 -12.29
N VAL A 342 -23.64 4.83 -12.78
CA VAL A 342 -23.98 3.56 -13.42
C VAL A 342 -23.60 2.41 -12.49
N GLU A 343 -24.57 1.54 -12.21
CA GLU A 343 -24.37 0.28 -11.48
C GLU A 343 -24.00 -0.84 -12.49
N PRO A 344 -22.79 -1.42 -12.42
CA PRO A 344 -22.42 -2.52 -13.31
C PRO A 344 -23.16 -3.81 -12.92
N LYS A 345 -23.70 -4.54 -13.91
CA LYS A 345 -24.34 -5.85 -13.70
C LYS A 345 -23.65 -6.95 -14.50
N THR A 346 -22.93 -7.83 -13.81
CA THR A 346 -22.35 -9.05 -14.38
C THR A 346 -23.44 -10.09 -14.63
N LEU A 347 -23.37 -10.78 -15.77
CA LEU A 347 -24.31 -11.84 -16.18
C LEU A 347 -23.55 -13.01 -16.80
N TYR A 348 -23.89 -14.23 -16.40
CA TYR A 348 -23.40 -15.45 -17.06
C TYR A 348 -24.39 -15.86 -18.16
N VAL A 349 -23.88 -16.17 -19.35
CA VAL A 349 -24.69 -16.44 -20.55
C VAL A 349 -24.17 -17.71 -21.23
N ASP A 350 -25.08 -18.61 -21.64
CA ASP A 350 -24.69 -19.76 -22.47
C ASP A 350 -24.39 -19.30 -23.90
N GLU A 351 -23.19 -19.62 -24.41
CA GLU A 351 -22.73 -19.21 -25.74
C GLU A 351 -23.64 -19.70 -26.88
N ASN A 352 -24.28 -20.87 -26.71
CA ASN A 352 -25.11 -21.52 -27.73
C ASN A 352 -26.56 -21.07 -27.65
N GLU A 353 -27.13 -20.99 -26.44
CA GLU A 353 -28.53 -20.56 -26.26
C GLU A 353 -28.70 -19.03 -26.21
N GLN A 354 -27.63 -18.26 -25.99
CA GLN A 354 -27.64 -16.80 -25.80
C GLN A 354 -28.64 -16.37 -24.71
N ARG A 355 -28.64 -17.11 -23.59
CA ARG A 355 -29.55 -16.94 -22.44
C ARG A 355 -28.79 -16.88 -21.12
N GLU A 356 -29.34 -16.12 -20.18
CA GLU A 356 -28.84 -16.02 -18.80
C GLU A 356 -28.85 -17.40 -18.10
N VAL A 357 -27.71 -17.78 -17.52
CA VAL A 357 -27.50 -19.03 -16.80
C VAL A 357 -27.38 -18.72 -15.31
N ASP A 358 -28.27 -19.33 -14.52
CA ASP A 358 -28.22 -19.32 -13.06
C ASP A 358 -26.89 -19.92 -12.56
N LYS A 359 -26.17 -19.19 -11.68
CA LYS A 359 -24.90 -19.60 -11.06
C LYS A 359 -25.02 -20.96 -10.34
N SER A 360 -26.24 -21.36 -9.91
CA SER A 360 -26.51 -22.70 -9.33
C SER A 360 -26.23 -23.87 -10.27
N LYS A 361 -26.28 -23.64 -11.59
CA LYS A 361 -26.05 -24.66 -12.64
C LYS A 361 -24.59 -24.76 -13.09
N VAL A 362 -23.75 -23.82 -12.68
CA VAL A 362 -22.33 -23.79 -13.03
C VAL A 362 -21.58 -24.80 -12.16
N VAL A 363 -20.75 -25.64 -12.78
CA VAL A 363 -19.91 -26.64 -12.10
C VAL A 363 -18.44 -26.33 -12.31
N PHE A 364 -17.67 -26.42 -11.23
CA PHE A 364 -16.25 -26.12 -11.19
C PHE A 364 -15.45 -27.40 -11.42
N GLY A 365 -14.47 -27.38 -12.33
CA GLY A 365 -13.68 -28.57 -12.61
C GLY A 365 -12.23 -28.24 -12.98
N MET A 366 -11.29 -29.01 -12.43
CA MET A 366 -9.86 -28.85 -12.68
C MET A 366 -9.37 -29.99 -13.59
N GLN A 367 -8.53 -29.66 -14.57
CA GLN A 367 -7.89 -30.66 -15.43
C GLN A 367 -6.69 -31.29 -14.71
N LEU A 368 -6.78 -32.59 -14.44
CA LEU A 368 -5.72 -33.35 -13.79
C LEU A 368 -4.87 -34.12 -14.81
N GLY A 369 -3.61 -33.72 -14.91
CA GLY A 369 -2.62 -34.25 -15.85
C GLY A 369 -2.61 -33.56 -17.21
N PRO A 370 -1.56 -33.78 -18.02
CA PRO A 370 -1.53 -33.32 -19.42
C PRO A 370 -2.67 -33.97 -20.21
N PRO A 371 -3.20 -33.31 -21.26
CA PRO A 371 -4.06 -33.98 -22.22
C PRO A 371 -3.28 -35.12 -22.87
N ALA A 372 -3.88 -36.31 -22.95
CA ALA A 372 -3.24 -37.46 -23.60
C ALA A 372 -3.32 -37.33 -25.13
N GLU A 373 -2.36 -36.60 -25.68
CA GLU A 373 -1.80 -36.89 -27.01
C GLU A 373 -1.01 -38.21 -26.93
N ASP A 374 -0.95 -38.95 -28.04
CA ASP A 374 -0.59 -40.37 -28.02
C ASP A 374 0.94 -40.59 -28.18
N ASP A 375 1.71 -40.10 -27.19
CA ASP A 375 3.17 -40.30 -27.10
C ASP A 375 3.53 -41.71 -26.56
N GLU A 376 4.33 -42.47 -27.31
CA GLU A 376 4.77 -43.82 -26.92
C GLU A 376 5.93 -43.83 -25.89
N ASP A 377 6.59 -42.69 -25.66
CA ASP A 377 7.83 -42.54 -24.86
C ASP A 377 7.60 -42.16 -23.38
N ALA A 378 6.58 -42.73 -22.73
CA ALA A 378 6.29 -42.44 -21.32
C ALA A 378 7.34 -43.04 -20.34
N GLU A 379 8.17 -42.18 -19.75
CA GLU A 379 9.25 -42.59 -18.82
C GLU A 379 8.73 -43.33 -17.56
N TYR A 380 9.51 -44.33 -17.11
CA TYR A 380 9.17 -45.26 -16.03
C TYR A 380 8.98 -44.58 -14.65
N GLY A 381 7.74 -44.18 -14.34
CA GLY A 381 7.38 -43.78 -12.98
C GLY A 381 6.03 -43.09 -12.80
N VAL A 382 5.53 -42.39 -13.83
CA VAL A 382 4.25 -41.67 -13.76
C VAL A 382 3.09 -42.66 -13.93
N ARG A 383 2.17 -42.70 -12.97
CA ARG A 383 0.91 -43.44 -13.11
C ARG A 383 -0.02 -42.69 -14.08
N ALA A 384 -0.03 -43.10 -15.35
CA ALA A 384 -0.99 -42.60 -16.33
C ALA A 384 -2.44 -42.82 -15.83
N ALA A 385 -3.18 -41.73 -15.64
CA ALA A 385 -4.59 -41.78 -15.29
C ALA A 385 -5.43 -42.06 -16.56
N PRO A 386 -6.41 -42.98 -16.53
CA PRO A 386 -7.26 -43.26 -17.70
C PRO A 386 -8.02 -42.02 -18.19
N LYS A 387 -8.35 -42.00 -19.49
CA LYS A 387 -8.90 -40.88 -20.30
C LYS A 387 -10.34 -40.44 -19.87
N ARG A 388 -10.49 -40.03 -18.60
CA ARG A 388 -11.75 -39.66 -17.90
C ARG A 388 -11.55 -38.60 -16.78
N SER A 389 -10.40 -37.92 -16.73
CA SER A 389 -9.91 -37.15 -15.57
C SER A 389 -10.40 -35.69 -15.42
N LYS A 390 -11.49 -35.28 -16.08
CA LYS A 390 -12.18 -34.02 -15.72
C LYS A 390 -13.17 -34.30 -14.58
N VAL A 391 -12.74 -34.00 -13.35
CA VAL A 391 -13.62 -34.03 -12.18
C VAL A 391 -14.31 -32.68 -12.07
N PHE A 392 -15.63 -32.70 -11.90
CA PHE A 392 -16.46 -31.53 -11.70
C PHE A 392 -17.10 -31.59 -10.31
N PHE A 393 -17.30 -30.43 -9.71
CA PHE A 393 -17.89 -30.22 -8.39
C PHE A 393 -18.92 -29.09 -8.46
N THR A 394 -19.99 -29.22 -7.70
CA THR A 394 -20.95 -28.15 -7.45
C THR A 394 -20.35 -27.07 -6.54
N ALA A 395 -20.94 -25.87 -6.53
CA ALA A 395 -20.55 -24.80 -5.60
C ALA A 395 -20.61 -25.26 -4.12
N GLU A 396 -21.61 -26.07 -3.77
CA GLU A 396 -21.79 -26.62 -2.43
C GLU A 396 -20.69 -27.63 -2.05
N GLU A 397 -20.26 -28.49 -2.98
CA GLU A 397 -19.12 -29.39 -2.75
C GLU A 397 -17.82 -28.61 -2.57
N VAL A 398 -17.55 -27.59 -3.39
CA VAL A 398 -16.36 -26.72 -3.24
C VAL A 398 -16.37 -26.00 -1.88
N LYS A 399 -17.51 -25.45 -1.46
CA LYS A 399 -17.70 -24.83 -0.14
C LYS A 399 -17.49 -25.83 1.01
N ASN A 400 -17.96 -27.07 0.87
CA ASN A 400 -17.73 -28.13 1.83
C ASN A 400 -16.25 -28.57 1.90
N PHE A 401 -15.52 -28.60 0.79
CA PHE A 401 -14.08 -28.86 0.80
C PHE A 401 -13.29 -27.71 1.45
N ARG A 402 -13.62 -26.45 1.15
CA ARG A 402 -12.97 -25.27 1.74
C ARG A 402 -13.19 -25.24 3.26
N THR A 403 -14.43 -25.39 3.72
CA THR A 403 -14.80 -25.36 5.16
C THR A 403 -14.48 -26.64 5.95
N LEU A 404 -14.11 -27.73 5.27
CA LEU A 404 -14.07 -29.10 5.83
C LEU A 404 -15.42 -29.58 6.41
N GLY A 405 -16.54 -29.04 5.93
CA GLY A 405 -17.89 -29.34 6.42
C GLY A 405 -18.19 -28.79 7.83
N LEU A 406 -17.44 -27.78 8.28
CA LEU A 406 -17.54 -27.22 9.63
C LEU A 406 -18.25 -25.86 9.62
N SER A 407 -19.20 -25.68 10.55
CA SER A 407 -19.91 -24.40 10.70
C SER A 407 -19.01 -23.28 11.26
N PRO A 408 -19.34 -22.00 10.96
CA PRO A 408 -18.66 -20.85 11.55
C PRO A 408 -18.69 -20.86 13.08
N GLY A 409 -17.53 -20.61 13.67
CA GLY A 409 -17.32 -20.73 15.11
C GLY A 409 -15.83 -20.78 15.48
N ILE A 410 -15.57 -20.47 16.74
CA ILE A 410 -14.28 -20.67 17.39
C ILE A 410 -14.44 -21.88 18.32
N LYS A 411 -13.47 -22.80 18.37
CA LYS A 411 -13.45 -23.94 19.29
C LYS A 411 -12.13 -23.97 20.06
N LEU A 412 -12.21 -23.99 21.39
CA LEU A 412 -11.05 -24.17 22.26
C LEU A 412 -10.47 -25.59 22.11
N LEU A 413 -9.14 -25.67 21.96
CA LEU A 413 -8.40 -26.93 21.82
C LEU A 413 -7.51 -27.22 23.04
N GLY A 414 -7.09 -26.19 23.76
CA GLY A 414 -6.24 -26.32 24.94
C GLY A 414 -5.55 -25.01 25.32
N PHE A 415 -4.51 -25.10 26.16
CA PHE A 415 -3.73 -23.97 26.65
C PHE A 415 -2.23 -24.23 26.56
N LYS A 416 -1.45 -23.20 26.19
CA LYS A 416 0.02 -23.20 26.11
C LYS A 416 0.60 -22.12 27.02
N ASP A 417 1.90 -22.17 27.31
CA ASP A 417 2.60 -21.17 28.12
C ASP A 417 3.03 -19.95 27.29
N GLU A 418 2.93 -18.75 27.87
CA GLU A 418 3.23 -17.45 27.27
C GLU A 418 4.72 -17.30 26.86
N SER A 419 5.61 -18.15 27.38
CA SER A 419 7.00 -18.24 26.91
C SER A 419 7.14 -18.74 25.46
N GLU A 420 6.08 -19.30 24.86
CA GLU A 420 6.05 -19.59 23.42
C GLU A 420 5.52 -18.42 22.57
N LEU A 421 4.91 -17.39 23.18
CA LEU A 421 4.30 -16.22 22.49
C LEU A 421 3.96 -15.12 23.52
N ALA A 422 4.72 -14.02 23.53
CA ALA A 422 4.69 -13.02 24.63
C ALA A 422 3.95 -11.70 24.31
N ILE A 423 3.33 -11.07 25.33
CA ILE A 423 3.09 -9.61 25.62
C ILE A 423 1.84 -9.44 26.57
N GLU A 424 1.84 -8.44 27.49
CA GLU A 424 1.01 -8.33 28.75
C GLU A 424 0.11 -7.01 28.80
N ASP A 425 -0.83 -6.61 29.72
CA ASP A 425 -1.41 -7.04 31.04
C ASP A 425 -2.62 -6.10 31.51
N ASN A 426 -3.62 -6.56 32.31
CA ASN A 426 -4.62 -5.89 33.27
C ASN A 426 -6.10 -5.37 32.98
N ALA A 427 -7.15 -6.17 33.33
CA ALA A 427 -8.62 -5.86 33.48
C ALA A 427 -9.52 -5.66 32.20
N TYR A 428 -10.88 -5.63 32.21
CA TYR A 428 -11.93 -5.68 33.29
C TYR A 428 -13.26 -6.52 33.01
N SER A 429 -14.48 -6.16 33.52
CA SER A 429 -15.59 -7.06 34.01
C SER A 429 -17.03 -6.95 33.37
N GLY A 430 -17.99 -7.92 33.56
CA GLY A 430 -19.41 -7.89 33.04
C GLY A 430 -20.10 -9.26 32.67
N SER A 431 -20.71 -9.46 31.48
CA SER A 431 -20.94 -10.83 30.89
C SER A 431 -19.63 -11.39 30.30
N LYS A 432 -18.80 -10.44 29.85
CA LYS A 432 -17.39 -10.28 30.23
C LYS A 432 -16.98 -11.23 31.40
N ARG A 433 -17.65 -11.36 32.57
CA ARG A 433 -17.33 -12.31 33.69
C ARG A 433 -16.70 -13.65 33.30
N MET A 434 -17.27 -14.46 32.39
CA MET A 434 -16.65 -15.75 32.02
C MET A 434 -15.37 -15.53 31.19
N PHE A 435 -15.47 -14.66 30.19
CA PHE A 435 -14.40 -14.25 29.28
C PHE A 435 -13.23 -13.59 30.03
N THR A 436 -13.53 -12.68 30.97
CA THR A 436 -12.67 -12.03 31.96
C THR A 436 -12.10 -13.00 32.99
N ALA A 437 -12.87 -13.99 33.45
CA ALA A 437 -12.34 -15.03 34.33
C ALA A 437 -11.33 -15.90 33.58
N LEU A 438 -11.60 -16.25 32.32
CA LEU A 438 -10.64 -16.89 31.42
C LEU A 438 -9.42 -15.99 31.19
N LEU A 439 -9.63 -14.70 30.93
CA LEU A 439 -8.60 -13.68 30.69
C LEU A 439 -7.64 -13.57 31.87
N LYS A 440 -8.17 -13.25 33.05
CA LYS A 440 -7.43 -13.17 34.31
C LYS A 440 -6.80 -14.50 34.70
N THR A 441 -7.45 -15.64 34.45
CA THR A 441 -6.86 -16.96 34.75
C THR A 441 -5.70 -17.30 33.83
N LEU A 442 -5.79 -16.94 32.55
CA LEU A 442 -4.72 -17.11 31.57
C LEU A 442 -3.56 -16.19 31.86
N LYS A 443 -3.83 -14.91 32.12
CA LYS A 443 -2.80 -13.92 32.47
C LYS A 443 -2.07 -14.24 33.77
N ASN A 444 -2.79 -14.50 34.87
CA ASN A 444 -2.21 -14.90 36.16
C ASN A 444 -1.41 -16.22 36.09
N ARG A 445 -1.70 -17.09 35.11
CA ARG A 445 -0.96 -18.34 34.89
C ARG A 445 0.09 -18.25 33.79
N ARG A 446 0.24 -17.08 33.14
CA ARG A 446 1.08 -16.84 31.96
C ARG A 446 0.86 -17.87 30.86
N LYS A 447 -0.39 -17.96 30.39
CA LYS A 447 -0.86 -18.90 29.37
C LYS A 447 -1.66 -18.23 28.27
N ILE A 448 -1.63 -18.84 27.09
CA ILE A 448 -2.44 -18.50 25.92
C ILE A 448 -3.42 -19.65 25.62
N GLY A 449 -4.60 -19.32 25.07
CA GLY A 449 -5.48 -20.34 24.48
C GLY A 449 -4.97 -20.79 23.12
N LEU A 450 -5.20 -22.06 22.78
CA LEU A 450 -5.11 -22.55 21.41
C LEU A 450 -6.52 -22.82 20.90
N VAL A 451 -6.92 -22.20 19.80
CA VAL A 451 -8.27 -22.35 19.22
C VAL A 451 -8.21 -22.73 17.74
N ARG A 452 -9.23 -23.44 17.26
CA ARG A 452 -9.59 -23.50 15.84
C ARG A 452 -10.63 -22.42 15.58
N ALA A 453 -10.40 -21.55 14.60
CA ALA A 453 -11.34 -20.52 14.18
C ALA A 453 -11.78 -20.75 12.73
N LEU A 454 -13.09 -20.74 12.49
CA LEU A 454 -13.69 -20.64 11.16
C LEU A 454 -14.61 -19.42 11.20
N LEU A 455 -14.14 -18.30 10.64
CA LEU A 455 -14.74 -16.98 10.88
C LEU A 455 -15.78 -16.59 9.82
N ARG A 456 -15.73 -17.23 8.64
CA ARG A 456 -16.47 -16.86 7.42
C ARG A 456 -17.23 -18.08 6.88
N SER A 457 -18.41 -17.91 6.29
CA SER A 457 -19.23 -19.06 5.84
C SER A 457 -18.57 -19.90 4.74
N ASN A 458 -17.70 -19.29 3.92
CA ASN A 458 -16.91 -19.95 2.89
C ASN A 458 -15.39 -19.78 3.12
N SER A 459 -14.90 -20.03 4.34
CA SER A 459 -13.47 -20.01 4.67
C SER A 459 -12.92 -21.33 5.21
N SER A 460 -11.64 -21.58 4.95
CA SER A 460 -10.87 -22.63 5.59
C SER A 460 -10.71 -22.39 7.10
N PRO A 461 -10.81 -23.43 7.95
CA PRO A 461 -10.53 -23.29 9.38
C PRO A 461 -9.03 -23.06 9.62
N VAL A 462 -8.70 -22.03 10.39
CA VAL A 462 -7.33 -21.71 10.82
C VAL A 462 -7.12 -22.05 12.29
N PHE A 463 -5.86 -22.28 12.70
CA PHE A 463 -5.48 -22.33 14.10
C PHE A 463 -5.01 -20.94 14.55
N CYS A 464 -5.41 -20.54 15.76
CA CYS A 464 -5.01 -19.26 16.33
C CYS A 464 -4.54 -19.42 17.78
N ALA A 465 -3.55 -18.59 18.16
CA ALA A 465 -3.34 -18.26 19.56
C ALA A 465 -4.46 -17.31 20.02
N LEU A 466 -4.88 -17.48 21.27
CA LEU A 466 -5.82 -16.63 21.97
C LEU A 466 -5.09 -15.97 23.15
N CYS A 467 -4.41 -14.86 22.85
CA CYS A 467 -3.55 -14.16 23.80
C CYS A 467 -4.38 -13.19 24.64
N PRO A 468 -4.30 -13.23 25.99
CA PRO A 468 -5.03 -12.31 26.85
C PRO A 468 -4.54 -10.87 26.65
N GLN A 469 -5.44 -9.93 26.36
CA GLN A 469 -5.16 -8.49 26.48
C GLN A 469 -6.28 -7.79 27.25
N GLU A 470 -5.93 -6.65 27.78
CA GLU A 470 -6.48 -6.11 28.98
C GLU A 470 -6.19 -4.59 28.94
N GLU A 471 -7.00 -3.80 29.65
CA GLU A 471 -7.10 -2.35 29.49
C GLU A 471 -5.80 -1.59 29.86
N LYS A 472 -5.39 -0.63 29.02
CA LYS A 472 -4.32 0.33 29.35
C LYS A 472 -4.66 1.73 28.88
N ASP A 473 -4.91 2.63 29.82
CA ASP A 473 -4.99 4.07 29.55
C ASP A 473 -3.59 4.69 29.45
N ASP A 474 -3.13 4.98 28.24
CA ASP A 474 -1.91 5.77 28.05
C ASP A 474 -2.19 7.26 28.27
N LYS A 475 -1.21 7.98 28.82
CA LYS A 475 -1.35 9.38 29.29
C LYS A 475 -1.59 10.40 28.17
N THR A 476 -1.59 9.95 26.91
CA THR A 476 -1.92 10.73 25.72
C THR A 476 -3.38 10.56 25.27
N GLY A 477 -4.23 9.88 26.05
CA GLY A 477 -5.62 9.61 25.68
C GLY A 477 -5.79 8.45 24.71
N TYR A 478 -4.83 7.52 24.67
CA TYR A 478 -4.92 6.28 23.90
C TYR A 478 -5.19 5.12 24.87
N THR A 479 -6.44 4.66 24.93
CA THR A 479 -6.80 3.47 25.70
C THR A 479 -6.68 2.23 24.82
N GLU A 480 -5.71 1.36 25.10
CA GLU A 480 -5.78 -0.04 24.65
C GLU A 480 -6.95 -0.70 25.38
N PRO A 481 -7.97 -1.28 24.70
CA PRO A 481 -9.11 -1.83 25.44
C PRO A 481 -8.77 -3.14 26.20
N ALA A 482 -9.77 -3.78 26.81
CA ALA A 482 -9.73 -5.21 27.14
C ALA A 482 -9.96 -6.14 25.90
N GLY A 483 -9.70 -7.45 25.99
CA GLY A 483 -10.06 -8.45 24.96
C GLY A 483 -9.23 -9.74 24.94
N PHE A 484 -9.26 -10.50 23.83
CA PHE A 484 -8.14 -11.37 23.49
C PHE A 484 -7.71 -11.08 22.06
N HIS A 485 -6.40 -11.16 21.80
CA HIS A 485 -5.88 -11.21 20.45
C HIS A 485 -5.98 -12.63 19.90
N LEU A 486 -6.80 -12.78 18.87
CA LEU A 486 -6.81 -13.93 17.98
C LEU A 486 -5.68 -13.74 16.95
N ILE A 487 -4.53 -14.37 17.20
CA ILE A 487 -3.35 -14.31 16.32
C ILE A 487 -3.31 -15.62 15.52
N VAL A 488 -3.39 -15.53 14.19
CA VAL A 488 -3.36 -16.72 13.31
C VAL A 488 -1.97 -17.37 13.37
N TYR A 489 -1.92 -18.69 13.58
CA TYR A 489 -0.70 -19.46 13.44
C TYR A 489 -0.45 -19.82 11.96
N PRO A 490 0.79 -19.67 11.45
CA PRO A 490 1.15 -20.21 10.14
C PRO A 490 1.08 -21.75 10.15
N PHE A 491 0.60 -22.34 9.06
CA PHE A 491 0.74 -23.77 8.82
C PHE A 491 2.19 -24.11 8.44
N ALA A 492 2.54 -25.40 8.45
CA ALA A 492 3.86 -25.87 7.99
C ALA A 492 4.16 -25.41 6.55
N ASP A 493 3.12 -25.29 5.72
CA ASP A 493 3.18 -24.87 4.32
C ASP A 493 3.30 -23.34 4.13
N ASP A 494 3.09 -22.53 5.18
CA ASP A 494 3.40 -21.10 5.19
C ASP A 494 4.87 -20.82 5.56
N LEU A 495 5.48 -21.70 6.36
CA LEU A 495 6.85 -21.53 6.85
C LEU A 495 7.88 -21.62 5.70
N ARG A 496 8.84 -20.69 5.68
CA ARG A 496 9.94 -20.64 4.71
C ARG A 496 11.27 -20.71 5.46
N ALA A 497 12.09 -21.71 5.12
CA ALA A 497 13.44 -21.81 5.67
C ALA A 497 14.33 -20.73 5.04
N ALA A 498 15.00 -19.92 5.86
CA ALA A 498 15.94 -18.92 5.38
C ALA A 498 17.15 -19.60 4.68
N PRO A 499 17.62 -19.10 3.53
CA PRO A 499 18.71 -19.71 2.75
C PRO A 499 20.11 -19.41 3.32
N ILE A 500 20.23 -19.28 4.65
CA ILE A 500 21.45 -18.86 5.34
C ILE A 500 22.17 -20.11 5.87
N GLU A 501 23.35 -20.41 5.34
CA GLU A 501 24.17 -21.56 5.77
C GLU A 501 25.25 -21.17 6.79
N GLU A 502 25.73 -19.92 6.75
CA GLU A 502 26.70 -19.36 7.68
C GLU A 502 26.15 -18.06 8.30
N GLY A 503 26.20 -17.94 9.63
CA GLY A 503 25.93 -16.71 10.36
C GLY A 503 27.24 -16.01 10.75
N VAL A 504 27.23 -14.68 10.85
CA VAL A 504 28.40 -13.88 11.24
C VAL A 504 28.07 -13.04 12.46
N ARG A 505 28.86 -13.17 13.54
CA ARG A 505 28.63 -12.43 14.79
C ARG A 505 29.55 -11.21 14.89
N ALA A 506 28.94 -10.03 14.97
CA ALA A 506 29.63 -8.76 15.17
C ALA A 506 30.39 -8.71 16.52
N PRO A 507 31.58 -8.08 16.56
CA PRO A 507 32.38 -7.96 17.79
C PRO A 507 31.82 -6.88 18.75
N SER A 508 32.28 -6.93 20.01
CA SER A 508 31.69 -6.15 21.12
C SER A 508 31.95 -4.65 21.05
N ASP A 509 33.04 -4.23 20.41
CA ASP A 509 33.38 -2.85 20.08
C ASP A 509 32.39 -2.27 19.04
N ALA A 510 32.14 -2.98 17.94
CA ALA A 510 31.18 -2.58 16.91
C ALA A 510 29.74 -2.49 17.48
N VAL A 511 29.36 -3.43 18.36
CA VAL A 511 28.07 -3.37 19.10
C VAL A 511 28.05 -2.23 20.12
N GLY A 512 29.18 -1.91 20.75
CA GLY A 512 29.33 -0.78 21.67
C GLY A 512 29.14 0.57 20.97
N ALA A 513 29.82 0.78 19.85
CA ALA A 513 29.68 1.97 19.02
C ALA A 513 28.26 2.10 18.43
N ALA A 514 27.65 0.99 17.98
CA ALA A 514 26.27 1.01 17.47
C ALA A 514 25.26 1.53 18.52
N LYS A 515 25.36 1.04 19.76
CA LYS A 515 24.46 1.47 20.87
C LYS A 515 24.49 2.98 21.11
N GLN A 516 25.64 3.64 20.92
CA GLN A 516 25.76 5.07 21.16
C GLN A 516 24.91 5.90 20.19
N TRP A 517 24.95 5.60 18.88
CA TRP A 517 24.14 6.33 17.91
C TRP A 517 22.67 5.93 17.94
N ILE A 518 22.35 4.66 18.21
CA ILE A 518 20.97 4.18 18.39
C ILE A 518 20.29 4.95 19.54
N ALA A 519 20.96 5.11 20.69
CA ALA A 519 20.45 5.87 21.83
C ALA A 519 20.25 7.38 21.54
N LYS A 520 20.90 7.94 20.51
CA LYS A 520 20.69 9.34 20.06
C LYS A 520 19.52 9.50 19.09
N LEU A 521 19.07 8.41 18.45
CA LEU A 521 17.94 8.39 17.52
C LEU A 521 16.64 7.82 18.12
N GLN A 522 16.71 7.24 19.34
CA GLN A 522 15.53 6.76 20.07
C GLN A 522 14.50 7.89 20.30
N ILE A 523 13.21 7.56 20.12
CA ILE A 523 12.09 8.47 20.35
C ILE A 523 11.99 8.75 21.86
N LYS A 524 11.92 10.03 22.25
CA LYS A 524 12.05 10.49 23.65
C LYS A 524 11.06 9.87 24.63
N ASN A 525 9.86 9.49 24.15
CA ASN A 525 8.78 8.96 24.98
C ASN A 525 8.71 7.42 24.95
N GLY A 526 9.72 6.74 24.40
CA GLY A 526 9.83 5.27 24.38
C GLY A 526 8.96 4.57 23.34
N GLY A 527 7.71 5.00 23.15
CA GLY A 527 6.79 4.46 22.14
C GLY A 527 7.00 5.02 20.73
N TYR A 528 6.65 4.21 19.73
CA TYR A 528 6.35 4.64 18.37
C TYR A 528 4.82 4.77 18.26
N PRO A 529 4.25 5.97 18.02
CA PRO A 529 2.80 6.12 17.87
C PRO A 529 2.37 5.57 16.49
N PRO A 530 1.47 4.57 16.41
CA PRO A 530 1.08 3.98 15.13
C PRO A 530 0.52 5.00 14.13
N ASP A 531 -0.29 5.94 14.62
CA ASP A 531 -0.98 6.94 13.79
C ASP A 531 -0.11 8.13 13.39
N ALA A 532 1.15 8.20 13.84
CA ALA A 532 2.06 9.31 13.50
C ALA A 532 2.43 9.35 12.01
N ASN A 533 2.38 8.20 11.33
CA ASN A 533 2.77 8.02 9.94
C ASN A 533 1.59 7.48 9.11
N PRO A 534 0.61 8.32 8.70
CA PRO A 534 -0.46 7.90 7.80
C PRO A 534 0.10 7.46 6.43
N ASN A 535 -0.65 6.61 5.72
CA ASN A 535 -0.26 6.12 4.39
C ASN A 535 -0.13 7.30 3.39
N PRO A 536 1.08 7.62 2.89
CA PRO A 536 1.30 8.82 2.07
C PRO A 536 0.62 8.72 0.70
N ALA A 537 0.56 7.53 0.11
CA ALA A 537 -0.08 7.31 -1.19
C ALA A 537 -1.61 7.49 -1.14
N LEU A 538 -2.23 7.25 0.03
CA LEU A 538 -3.64 7.58 0.26
C LEU A 538 -3.84 9.05 0.61
N ALA A 539 -2.99 9.63 1.46
CA ALA A 539 -3.06 11.04 1.81
C ALA A 539 -2.91 11.96 0.58
N PHE A 540 -1.95 11.67 -0.30
CA PHE A 540 -1.76 12.34 -1.59
C PHE A 540 -2.99 12.20 -2.50
N HIS A 541 -3.51 10.97 -2.66
CA HIS A 541 -4.68 10.69 -3.49
C HIS A 541 -5.94 11.43 -2.99
N TYR A 542 -6.18 11.44 -1.67
CA TYR A 542 -7.31 12.14 -1.07
C TYR A 542 -7.15 13.67 -1.12
N ALA A 543 -5.93 14.22 -0.97
CA ALA A 543 -5.69 15.65 -1.15
C ALA A 543 -5.95 16.11 -2.59
N GLN A 544 -5.56 15.30 -3.58
CA GLN A 544 -5.88 15.56 -4.99
C GLN A 544 -7.40 15.50 -5.28
N LEU A 545 -8.11 14.53 -4.68
CA LEU A 545 -9.57 14.44 -4.78
C LEU A 545 -10.28 15.61 -4.08
N GLU A 546 -9.81 16.03 -2.91
CA GLU A 546 -10.35 17.18 -2.19
C GLU A 546 -10.23 18.46 -3.03
N ALA A 547 -9.02 18.76 -3.53
CA ALA A 547 -8.79 19.91 -4.38
C ALA A 547 -9.67 19.86 -5.66
N SER A 548 -9.78 18.69 -6.29
CA SER A 548 -10.65 18.50 -7.46
C SER A 548 -12.14 18.71 -7.14
N ALA A 549 -12.61 18.34 -5.93
CA ALA A 549 -13.99 18.55 -5.50
C ALA A 549 -14.30 20.04 -5.25
N PHE A 550 -13.36 20.80 -4.69
CA PHE A 550 -13.50 22.24 -4.46
C PHE A 550 -13.11 23.13 -5.65
N ARG A 551 -12.58 22.52 -6.73
CA ARG A 551 -12.02 23.19 -7.92
C ARG A 551 -10.79 24.06 -7.60
N GLU A 552 -10.03 23.65 -6.59
CA GLU A 552 -8.75 24.23 -6.18
C GLU A 552 -7.61 23.62 -7.04
N GLU A 553 -6.58 24.39 -7.39
CA GLU A 553 -5.39 23.85 -8.08
C GLU A 553 -4.46 23.14 -7.07
N TYR A 554 -4.33 21.82 -7.19
CA TYR A 554 -3.40 21.04 -6.37
C TYR A 554 -1.99 21.05 -6.95
N ASN A 555 -1.00 21.50 -6.17
CA ASN A 555 0.41 21.36 -6.52
C ASN A 555 1.02 20.13 -5.80
N PRO A 556 1.39 19.06 -6.53
CA PRO A 556 2.03 17.86 -5.96
C PRO A 556 3.28 18.15 -5.11
N ASP A 557 4.08 19.15 -5.49
CA ASP A 557 5.34 19.50 -4.82
C ASP A 557 5.15 20.05 -3.40
N THR A 558 3.91 20.36 -3.00
CA THR A 558 3.57 20.83 -1.65
C THR A 558 3.30 19.71 -0.64
N PHE A 559 3.31 18.45 -1.08
CA PHE A 559 3.05 17.30 -0.22
C PHE A 559 4.29 16.83 0.55
N GLU A 560 4.33 17.06 1.87
CA GLU A 560 5.36 16.45 2.75
C GLU A 560 4.96 15.01 3.12
N ASP A 561 5.74 14.02 2.69
CA ASP A 561 5.59 12.62 3.11
C ASP A 561 6.18 12.42 4.53
N PRO A 562 5.34 12.10 5.55
CA PRO A 562 5.81 11.94 6.93
C PRO A 562 6.62 10.65 7.15
N THR A 563 6.57 9.69 6.22
CA THR A 563 7.29 8.41 6.31
C THR A 563 8.78 8.55 5.98
N LEU A 564 9.18 9.63 5.28
CA LEU A 564 10.56 9.87 4.89
C LEU A 564 11.45 10.20 6.11
N PRO A 565 12.60 9.52 6.29
CA PRO A 565 13.53 9.83 7.37
C PRO A 565 14.06 11.27 7.29
N LYS A 566 13.95 12.04 8.38
CA LYS A 566 14.41 13.44 8.42
C LYS A 566 15.95 13.51 8.52
N LEU A 567 16.62 13.26 7.39
CA LEU A 567 18.07 13.03 7.27
C LEU A 567 18.92 14.10 7.94
N ASP A 568 18.63 15.39 7.74
CA ASP A 568 19.40 16.48 8.36
C ASP A 568 19.38 16.43 9.89
N MET A 569 18.24 16.06 10.48
CA MET A 569 18.12 15.89 11.93
C MET A 569 18.89 14.67 12.42
N ILE A 570 18.94 13.59 11.62
CA ILE A 570 19.70 12.38 11.92
C ILE A 570 21.21 12.69 11.86
N HIS A 571 21.69 13.32 10.78
CA HIS A 571 23.08 13.75 10.64
C HIS A 571 23.49 14.71 11.76
N LYS A 572 22.67 15.71 12.09
CA LYS A 572 22.93 16.68 13.18
C LYS A 572 22.95 16.06 14.58
N ARG A 573 22.23 14.95 14.82
CA ARG A 573 22.17 14.27 16.14
C ARG A 573 23.17 13.13 16.30
N ALA A 574 23.49 12.41 15.23
CA ALA A 574 24.19 11.12 15.30
C ALA A 574 25.27 10.92 14.21
N GLY A 575 25.41 11.83 13.24
CA GLY A 575 26.27 11.63 12.07
C GLY A 575 27.75 11.35 12.39
N SER A 576 28.30 11.96 13.45
CA SER A 576 29.66 11.67 13.93
C SER A 576 29.80 10.24 14.47
N LEU A 577 28.88 9.81 15.33
CA LEU A 577 28.86 8.46 15.92
C LEU A 577 28.60 7.37 14.87
N ILE A 578 27.80 7.67 13.84
CA ILE A 578 27.58 6.77 12.69
C ILE A 578 28.86 6.64 11.86
N LYS A 579 29.64 7.72 11.68
CA LYS A 579 30.95 7.69 11.00
C LYS A 579 31.98 6.88 11.80
N GLU A 580 32.07 7.10 13.11
CA GLU A 580 32.92 6.34 14.03
C GLU A 580 32.58 4.84 14.01
N TRP A 581 31.29 4.49 14.11
CA TRP A 581 30.83 3.10 13.98
C TRP A 581 31.18 2.50 12.62
N LYS A 582 31.04 3.25 11.52
CA LYS A 582 31.44 2.79 10.18
C LYS A 582 32.94 2.50 10.10
N GLU A 583 33.78 3.35 10.68
CA GLU A 583 35.24 3.13 10.74
C GLU A 583 35.59 1.88 11.58
N VAL A 584 34.92 1.67 12.73
CA VAL A 584 35.07 0.45 13.55
C VAL A 584 34.63 -0.82 12.79
N VAL A 585 33.57 -0.76 11.98
CA VAL A 585 33.13 -1.90 11.15
C VAL A 585 34.07 -2.15 9.98
N GLN A 586 34.56 -1.10 9.29
CA GLN A 586 35.43 -1.26 8.13
C GLN A 586 36.85 -1.73 8.47
N ASN A 587 37.34 -1.48 9.69
CA ASN A 587 38.68 -1.88 10.13
C ASN A 587 38.74 -3.30 10.75
N ASN A 588 37.62 -4.02 10.87
CA ASN A 588 37.52 -5.30 11.58
C ASN A 588 37.32 -6.49 10.61
N GLU A 589 38.42 -7.11 10.17
CA GLU A 589 38.37 -8.28 9.26
C GLU A 589 37.86 -9.58 9.92
N HIS A 590 37.91 -9.69 11.25
CA HIS A 590 37.66 -10.94 11.99
C HIS A 590 36.29 -10.96 12.70
N ALA A 591 35.22 -11.00 11.92
CA ALA A 591 33.89 -11.29 12.45
C ALA A 591 33.71 -12.82 12.62
N ASN A 592 33.20 -13.27 13.77
CA ASN A 592 33.18 -14.71 14.10
C ASN A 592 32.11 -15.46 13.28
N THR A 593 32.54 -16.41 12.45
CA THR A 593 31.65 -17.33 11.74
C THR A 593 30.98 -18.30 12.71
N VAL A 594 29.66 -18.42 12.62
CA VAL A 594 28.81 -19.30 13.42
C VAL A 594 27.99 -20.18 12.47
N PHE A 595 28.29 -21.47 12.46
CA PHE A 595 27.53 -22.45 11.68
C PHE A 595 26.12 -22.61 12.24
N ILE A 596 25.10 -22.34 11.42
CA ILE A 596 23.70 -22.48 11.80
C ILE A 596 23.26 -23.92 11.52
N GLN A 597 22.82 -24.66 12.54
CA GLN A 597 22.34 -26.02 12.35
C GLN A 597 20.98 -26.01 11.62
N LYS A 598 20.92 -26.68 10.46
CA LYS A 598 19.69 -26.80 9.65
C LYS A 598 18.60 -27.55 10.42
N ALA A 599 17.55 -26.83 10.81
CA ALA A 599 16.35 -27.41 11.39
C ALA A 599 15.54 -28.14 10.30
N GLY A 600 15.54 -29.47 10.36
CA GLY A 600 14.57 -30.32 9.66
C GLY A 600 14.68 -30.37 8.13
N THR A 601 15.51 -31.26 7.58
CA THR A 601 15.37 -31.71 6.19
C THR A 601 15.67 -33.21 6.09
N LYS A 602 14.91 -33.95 5.27
CA LYS A 602 15.11 -35.40 5.10
C LYS A 602 16.49 -35.67 4.47
N ARG A 603 17.31 -36.47 5.15
CA ARG A 603 18.72 -36.71 4.80
C ARG A 603 18.88 -37.35 3.41
N LYS A 604 19.60 -36.69 2.51
CA LYS A 604 20.62 -37.38 1.70
C LYS A 604 21.88 -37.51 2.56
N ALA A 605 22.62 -38.60 2.41
CA ALA A 605 23.86 -38.82 3.14
C ALA A 605 25.03 -38.19 2.37
N ASP A 606 25.50 -37.04 2.84
CA ASP A 606 26.81 -36.52 2.44
C ASP A 606 27.92 -37.28 3.20
N THR A 607 29.09 -37.43 2.59
CA THR A 607 30.22 -38.22 3.12
C THR A 607 31.43 -37.37 3.51
N SER A 608 31.27 -36.04 3.56
CA SER A 608 32.27 -35.07 4.01
C SER A 608 32.27 -34.85 5.53
N VAL A 609 32.87 -35.80 6.27
CA VAL A 609 32.99 -35.72 7.74
C VAL A 609 34.02 -34.65 8.16
N LEU A 610 33.53 -33.52 8.68
CA LEU A 610 34.35 -32.44 9.26
C LEU A 610 34.74 -32.73 10.72
N GLU A 611 35.83 -32.10 11.20
CA GLU A 611 36.40 -32.31 12.54
C GLU A 611 35.39 -32.02 13.67
N ALA A 612 34.59 -30.96 13.52
CA ALA A 612 33.51 -30.64 14.46
C ALA A 612 32.42 -31.72 14.53
N GLU A 613 32.18 -32.44 13.44
CA GLU A 613 31.21 -33.55 13.39
C GLU A 613 31.75 -34.79 14.11
N ILE A 614 33.06 -35.06 14.02
CA ILE A 614 33.74 -36.10 14.81
C ILE A 614 33.66 -35.77 16.29
N ARG A 615 33.92 -34.50 16.67
CA ARG A 615 33.84 -34.02 18.05
C ARG A 615 32.42 -34.16 18.63
N SER A 616 31.40 -33.76 17.88
CA SER A 616 29.99 -33.95 18.26
C SER A 616 29.62 -35.44 18.41
N LYS A 617 30.14 -36.32 17.56
CA LYS A 617 29.95 -37.79 17.66
C LYS A 617 30.70 -38.41 18.85
N TYR A 618 31.80 -37.81 19.30
CA TYR A 618 32.50 -38.19 20.53
C TYR A 618 31.71 -37.73 21.77
N GLU A 619 31.35 -36.45 21.85
CA GLU A 619 30.60 -35.85 22.98
C GLU A 619 29.20 -36.48 23.17
N SER A 620 28.57 -36.95 22.09
CA SER A 620 27.30 -37.71 22.13
C SER A 620 27.44 -39.22 22.29
N GLY A 621 28.66 -39.75 22.47
CA GLY A 621 28.92 -41.18 22.65
C GLY A 621 28.57 -42.07 21.44
N GLN A 622 28.46 -41.49 20.24
CA GLN A 622 28.11 -42.20 19.01
C GLN A 622 29.32 -42.69 18.21
N LEU A 623 30.53 -42.20 18.51
CA LEU A 623 31.77 -42.55 17.81
C LEU A 623 32.04 -44.07 17.79
N THR A 624 31.70 -44.77 18.87
CA THR A 624 31.81 -46.24 19.02
C THR A 624 30.83 -47.05 18.16
N LYS A 625 29.85 -46.39 17.52
CA LYS A 625 28.83 -47.00 16.66
C LYS A 625 29.15 -46.84 15.16
N LEU A 626 30.23 -46.14 14.82
CA LEU A 626 30.71 -46.00 13.44
C LEU A 626 31.39 -47.28 12.97
N LYS A 627 31.21 -47.62 11.68
CA LYS A 627 31.91 -48.76 11.08
C LYS A 627 33.39 -48.43 10.86
N VAL A 628 34.26 -49.45 10.91
CA VAL A 628 35.72 -49.31 10.76
C VAL A 628 36.10 -48.50 9.51
N ASP A 629 35.41 -48.69 8.39
CA ASP A 629 35.74 -48.00 7.14
C ASP A 629 35.32 -46.52 7.13
N GLN A 630 34.32 -46.15 7.94
CA GLN A 630 33.97 -44.74 8.19
C GLN A 630 35.03 -44.03 9.04
N LEU A 631 35.63 -44.77 9.99
CA LEU A 631 36.73 -44.25 10.83
C LEU A 631 38.05 -44.14 10.05
N LYS A 632 38.35 -45.09 9.14
CA LYS A 632 39.52 -45.01 8.24
C LYS A 632 39.51 -43.74 7.37
N GLY A 633 38.35 -43.39 6.80
CA GLY A 633 38.19 -42.19 5.97
C GLY A 633 38.48 -40.86 6.71
N SER A 634 38.38 -40.86 8.05
CA SER A 634 38.81 -39.75 8.91
C SER A 634 40.31 -39.79 9.23
N GLY A 635 40.89 -40.99 9.36
CA GLY A 635 42.29 -41.18 9.78
C GLY A 635 43.32 -40.72 8.75
N ASP A 636 43.12 -41.01 7.46
CA ASP A 636 44.15 -40.81 6.41
C ASP A 636 44.55 -39.34 6.15
N ARG A 637 43.82 -38.35 6.71
CA ARG A 637 44.16 -36.92 6.61
C ARG A 637 44.57 -36.28 7.93
N GLY A 638 44.39 -36.95 9.06
CA GLY A 638 44.81 -36.48 10.38
C GLY A 638 46.14 -37.08 10.80
N ARG A 639 47.25 -36.32 10.70
CA ARG A 639 48.45 -36.65 11.48
C ARG A 639 48.11 -36.47 12.96
N LEU A 640 47.87 -37.58 13.67
CA LEU A 640 47.66 -37.55 15.13
C LEU A 640 48.94 -37.07 15.83
N TYR A 641 49.00 -35.77 16.12
CA TYR A 641 49.83 -35.25 17.20
C TYR A 641 49.11 -35.51 18.52
N LEU A 642 49.60 -36.48 19.28
CA LEU A 642 49.21 -36.68 20.68
C LEU A 642 49.74 -35.50 21.51
N ILE A 643 48.92 -34.45 21.64
CA ILE A 643 49.15 -33.39 22.62
C ILE A 643 48.72 -33.94 23.98
N ASN A 644 49.64 -33.94 24.94
CA ASN A 644 49.41 -34.46 26.29
C ASN A 644 48.26 -33.73 26.98
N LEU A 645 47.30 -34.49 27.50
CA LEU A 645 46.39 -34.05 28.55
C LEU A 645 46.28 -35.17 29.59
N ASP A 646 46.87 -34.89 30.75
CA ASP A 646 46.94 -35.61 32.01
C ASP A 646 48.03 -36.68 32.22
N GLU A 647 48.85 -36.45 33.26
CA GLU A 647 48.78 -37.32 34.45
C GLU A 647 49.37 -36.63 35.70
N HIS A 648 48.65 -36.70 36.82
CA HIS A 648 49.15 -36.36 38.15
C HIS A 648 49.21 -37.68 38.95
N ILE A 649 50.35 -37.99 39.59
CA ILE A 649 50.53 -39.12 40.55
C ILE A 649 50.51 -40.52 39.88
N ARG A 650 51.63 -41.08 39.39
CA ARG A 650 52.84 -41.62 40.09
C ARG A 650 52.87 -43.16 40.25
N SER A 651 53.95 -43.73 39.69
CA SER A 651 54.80 -44.79 40.30
C SER A 651 54.39 -46.28 40.08
N PRO A 652 55.29 -47.28 40.28
CA PRO A 652 55.91 -47.88 39.10
C PRO A 652 56.18 -49.41 39.13
N PHE A 653 56.17 -50.07 37.97
CA PHE A 653 56.95 -51.29 37.76
C PHE A 653 57.65 -51.28 36.38
N SER A 654 58.79 -51.96 36.26
CA SER A 654 59.80 -51.65 35.23
C SER A 654 59.74 -52.48 33.95
N ARG A 655 59.97 -51.77 32.83
CA ARG A 655 60.83 -52.13 31.67
C ARG A 655 60.88 -53.60 31.21
N ALA A 656 60.48 -53.83 29.95
CA ALA A 656 61.13 -54.85 29.11
C ALA A 656 61.10 -54.46 27.61
N VAL A 657 62.14 -54.88 26.88
CA VAL A 657 62.26 -54.94 25.40
C VAL A 657 61.93 -53.67 24.59
N LEU A 658 62.89 -52.76 24.52
CA LEU A 658 63.22 -52.03 23.29
C LEU A 658 64.26 -52.88 22.54
N PHE A 659 63.93 -53.44 21.36
CA PHE A 659 64.81 -53.71 20.19
C PHE A 659 64.10 -54.61 19.15
N ALA A 660 64.67 -54.71 17.93
CA ALA A 660 64.20 -55.47 16.75
C ALA A 660 62.92 -54.90 16.08
N LEU A 661 62.77 -54.91 14.74
CA LEU A 661 63.57 -55.52 13.66
C LEU A 661 63.74 -54.55 12.48
N ILE A 662 64.72 -54.82 11.60
CA ILE A 662 65.12 -53.99 10.44
C ILE A 662 65.34 -54.91 9.21
N PHE A 663 65.07 -54.38 8.01
CA PHE A 663 65.44 -54.88 6.66
C PHE A 663 64.59 -55.97 5.95
N HIS A 664 64.78 -55.99 4.61
CA HIS A 664 64.24 -56.88 3.55
C HIS A 664 62.77 -56.67 3.11
N HIS A 665 62.39 -56.79 1.82
CA HIS A 665 63.12 -57.28 0.62
C HIS A 665 62.86 -56.45 -0.68
N HIS A 666 63.24 -56.97 -1.86
CA HIS A 666 63.62 -56.19 -3.08
C HIS A 666 62.66 -56.23 -4.31
N HIS A 667 62.84 -55.24 -5.20
CA HIS A 667 62.65 -55.21 -6.67
C HIS A 667 61.28 -55.43 -7.37
N ARG A 668 60.90 -54.44 -8.20
CA ARG A 668 61.03 -54.54 -9.68
C ARG A 668 61.21 -53.15 -10.34
N LEU A 669 61.39 -53.08 -11.67
CA LEU A 669 61.94 -51.93 -12.41
C LEU A 669 61.28 -51.69 -13.79
N ALA A 670 61.57 -50.48 -14.35
CA ALA A 670 61.26 -49.97 -15.70
C ALA A 670 59.79 -49.58 -16.00
N GLY A 671 59.51 -48.57 -16.86
CA GLY A 671 60.40 -47.81 -17.76
C GLY A 671 60.04 -46.32 -17.99
N TYR A 672 60.80 -45.66 -18.87
CA TYR A 672 60.83 -44.20 -19.11
C TYR A 672 59.71 -43.67 -20.05
N THR A 673 59.37 -42.37 -20.05
CA THR A 673 59.96 -41.32 -20.94
C THR A 673 59.64 -39.89 -20.43
N ILE A 674 60.41 -38.88 -20.88
CA ILE A 674 60.51 -37.51 -20.33
C ILE A 674 60.32 -36.45 -21.45
N LEU A 675 60.11 -35.17 -21.08
CA LEU A 675 60.21 -33.90 -21.88
C LEU A 675 58.86 -33.29 -22.37
N SER A 676 58.65 -31.96 -22.43
CA SER A 676 59.40 -30.81 -21.87
C SER A 676 58.65 -29.44 -21.84
N ILE A 677 58.44 -28.87 -20.63
CA ILE A 677 58.80 -27.49 -20.19
C ILE A 677 58.33 -26.20 -20.98
N LYS A 678 57.49 -25.37 -20.31
CA LYS A 678 57.28 -23.87 -20.40
C LYS A 678 56.70 -23.27 -21.72
N GLY A 679 56.03 -22.10 -21.71
CA GLY A 679 55.67 -21.20 -20.59
C GLY A 679 54.81 -19.96 -20.99
N LYS A 680 54.42 -19.14 -19.99
CA LYS A 680 53.70 -17.84 -20.08
C LYS A 680 54.60 -16.72 -20.68
N PRO A 681 54.12 -15.57 -21.27
CA PRO A 681 53.18 -14.62 -20.65
C PRO A 681 52.24 -13.77 -21.56
N LYS A 682 51.48 -12.83 -20.93
CA LYS A 682 50.81 -11.62 -21.51
C LYS A 682 51.88 -10.52 -21.85
N PRO A 683 51.65 -9.39 -22.58
CA PRO A 683 50.38 -8.60 -22.66
C PRO A 683 50.06 -7.75 -23.94
N LYS A 684 48.90 -7.06 -23.90
CA LYS A 684 48.49 -5.76 -24.51
C LYS A 684 48.74 -5.43 -26.01
N ALA A 685 47.60 -5.31 -26.73
CA ALA A 685 47.13 -4.18 -27.56
C ALA A 685 47.94 -3.58 -28.74
N LEU A 686 47.31 -3.58 -29.93
CA LEU A 686 47.34 -2.51 -30.95
C LEU A 686 46.15 -2.67 -31.94
N THR A 687 45.96 -1.74 -32.89
CA THR A 687 44.69 -1.49 -33.61
C THR A 687 44.73 -1.69 -35.15
N LEU A 688 43.51 -1.74 -35.74
CA LEU A 688 43.10 -1.41 -37.13
C LEU A 688 42.99 -2.54 -38.21
N SER A 689 42.22 -2.19 -39.26
CA SER A 689 42.03 -2.83 -40.59
C SER A 689 41.22 -4.15 -40.74
N THR A 690 39.89 -3.98 -40.87
CA THR A 690 39.02 -4.39 -42.02
C THR A 690 39.08 -5.78 -42.68
N MET A 691 37.90 -6.42 -42.77
CA MET A 691 37.43 -7.46 -43.72
C MET A 691 38.04 -8.89 -43.58
N SER A 692 37.32 -10.01 -43.77
CA SER A 692 35.97 -10.20 -44.34
C SER A 692 35.19 -11.41 -43.76
N THR A 693 33.88 -11.23 -43.59
CA THR A 693 32.78 -12.22 -43.68
C THR A 693 33.03 -13.70 -43.31
N ALA A 694 32.47 -14.10 -42.16
CA ALA A 694 31.72 -15.36 -42.04
C ALA A 694 30.25 -14.98 -41.75
N GLY A 695 29.29 -15.61 -42.44
CA GLY A 695 27.93 -15.08 -42.53
C GLY A 695 27.10 -15.17 -41.24
N SER A 696 26.40 -14.08 -40.93
CA SER A 696 25.27 -14.08 -39.97
C SER A 696 24.13 -14.98 -40.49
N PRO A 697 23.34 -15.62 -39.61
CA PRO A 697 22.16 -16.36 -40.03
C PRO A 697 21.09 -15.38 -40.58
N SER A 698 20.42 -15.76 -41.66
CA SER A 698 19.57 -14.87 -42.49
C SER A 698 18.26 -14.40 -41.83
N ASN A 699 18.05 -14.77 -40.58
CA ASN A 699 16.87 -14.45 -39.75
C ASN A 699 17.22 -13.62 -38.50
N LEU A 700 18.50 -13.24 -38.32
CA LEU A 700 18.96 -12.35 -37.26
C LEU A 700 19.30 -10.97 -37.84
N HIS A 701 18.60 -9.93 -37.39
CA HIS A 701 18.78 -8.55 -37.83
C HIS A 701 19.13 -7.66 -36.64
N THR A 702 20.08 -6.74 -36.84
CA THR A 702 20.27 -5.59 -35.95
C THR A 702 19.41 -4.44 -36.47
N VAL A 703 18.65 -3.81 -35.59
CA VAL A 703 17.69 -2.75 -35.94
C VAL A 703 18.38 -1.39 -35.93
N THR A 704 18.41 -0.73 -37.08
CA THR A 704 19.07 0.57 -37.28
C THR A 704 18.09 1.75 -37.42
N SER A 705 16.80 1.50 -37.61
CA SER A 705 15.75 2.52 -37.62
C SER A 705 14.38 1.94 -37.31
N ALA A 706 13.46 2.78 -36.83
CA ALA A 706 12.05 2.44 -36.63
C ALA A 706 11.33 2.02 -37.93
N THR A 707 11.71 2.58 -39.08
CA THR A 707 11.17 2.17 -40.39
C THR A 707 11.58 0.74 -40.75
N TYR A 708 12.87 0.40 -40.63
CA TYR A 708 13.38 -0.94 -40.89
C TYR A 708 12.81 -1.99 -39.92
N PHE A 709 12.56 -1.60 -38.67
CA PHE A 709 11.84 -2.41 -37.69
C PHE A 709 10.40 -2.73 -38.12
N GLN A 710 9.65 -1.73 -38.59
CA GLN A 710 8.27 -1.90 -39.06
C GLN A 710 8.21 -2.74 -40.35
N GLU A 711 9.12 -2.53 -41.30
CA GLU A 711 9.26 -3.39 -42.50
C GLU A 711 9.49 -4.86 -42.12
N LEU A 712 10.41 -5.13 -41.19
CA LEU A 712 10.72 -6.49 -40.76
C LEU A 712 9.56 -7.16 -39.99
N LEU A 713 8.79 -6.42 -39.18
CA LEU A 713 7.63 -6.99 -38.49
C LEU A 713 6.40 -7.15 -39.40
N SER A 714 6.21 -6.31 -40.41
CA SER A 714 5.06 -6.35 -41.32
C SER A 714 5.21 -7.34 -42.48
N ALA A 715 6.44 -7.70 -42.88
CA ALA A 715 6.71 -8.59 -44.03
C ALA A 715 6.11 -10.00 -43.92
N ASP A 716 5.88 -10.51 -42.70
CA ASP A 716 5.13 -11.74 -42.42
C ASP A 716 4.57 -11.68 -40.99
N LEU A 717 3.24 -11.68 -40.86
CA LEU A 717 2.51 -11.61 -39.59
C LEU A 717 2.23 -12.99 -38.97
N SER A 718 2.57 -14.09 -39.66
CA SER A 718 2.32 -15.46 -39.22
C SER A 718 3.50 -16.09 -38.46
N ARG A 719 4.73 -15.68 -38.79
CA ARG A 719 5.95 -16.09 -38.08
C ARG A 719 6.01 -15.59 -36.64
N VAL A 720 6.85 -16.24 -35.85
CA VAL A 720 7.23 -15.78 -34.51
C VAL A 720 8.41 -14.82 -34.65
N SER A 721 8.36 -13.71 -33.90
CA SER A 721 9.40 -12.69 -33.85
C SER A 721 9.91 -12.54 -32.41
N LEU A 722 11.21 -12.60 -32.21
CA LEU A 722 11.90 -12.34 -30.95
C LEU A 722 12.58 -10.97 -31.03
N LEU A 723 12.15 -10.03 -30.21
CA LEU A 723 12.84 -8.77 -29.96
C LEU A 723 13.81 -8.95 -28.78
N ASN A 724 15.02 -8.43 -28.91
CA ASN A 724 16.05 -8.43 -27.89
C ASN A 724 16.53 -6.99 -27.66
N PHE A 725 16.10 -6.37 -26.55
CA PHE A 725 16.48 -5.02 -26.15
C PHE A 725 17.73 -5.08 -25.27
N TRP A 726 18.81 -4.43 -25.69
CA TRP A 726 20.13 -4.50 -25.04
C TRP A 726 20.87 -3.15 -25.08
N THR A 727 21.96 -3.02 -24.31
CA THR A 727 22.93 -1.91 -24.40
C THR A 727 24.37 -2.43 -24.25
N PRO A 728 25.39 -1.75 -24.80
CA PRO A 728 26.77 -2.23 -24.84
C PRO A 728 27.51 -2.11 -23.50
N TRP A 729 27.07 -1.22 -22.60
CA TRP A 729 27.66 -1.03 -21.28
C TRP A 729 27.16 -2.05 -20.25
N ALA A 730 26.00 -2.68 -20.45
CA ALA A 730 25.43 -3.65 -19.54
C ALA A 730 26.12 -5.03 -19.69
N GLU A 731 26.93 -5.41 -18.71
CA GLU A 731 27.66 -6.69 -18.68
C GLU A 731 26.77 -7.93 -18.96
N PRO A 732 25.53 -8.06 -18.41
CA PRO A 732 24.67 -9.23 -18.68
C PRO A 732 24.23 -9.36 -20.15
N CYS A 733 24.07 -8.25 -20.87
CA CYS A 733 23.65 -8.24 -22.28
C CYS A 733 24.63 -8.99 -23.19
N LYS A 734 25.90 -9.08 -22.80
CA LYS A 734 26.94 -9.77 -23.59
C LYS A 734 26.67 -11.28 -23.65
N GLN A 735 26.35 -11.89 -22.51
CA GLN A 735 26.02 -13.32 -22.46
C GLN A 735 24.70 -13.59 -23.20
N THR A 736 23.66 -12.79 -22.96
CA THR A 736 22.36 -13.03 -23.59
C THR A 736 22.40 -12.86 -25.11
N ASN A 737 23.20 -11.93 -25.64
CA ASN A 737 23.34 -11.74 -27.08
C ASN A 737 24.01 -12.93 -27.78
N GLU A 738 24.95 -13.63 -27.12
CA GLU A 738 25.52 -14.88 -27.63
C GLU A 738 24.48 -16.01 -27.67
N GLU A 739 23.64 -16.12 -26.64
CA GLU A 739 22.58 -17.13 -26.56
C GLU A 739 21.41 -16.86 -27.54
N VAL A 740 21.01 -15.59 -27.73
CA VAL A 740 20.07 -15.15 -28.77
C VAL A 740 20.59 -15.46 -30.18
N ALA A 741 21.88 -15.23 -30.45
CA ALA A 741 22.52 -15.62 -31.70
C ALA A 741 22.66 -17.15 -31.86
N GLY A 742 22.53 -17.91 -30.77
CA GLY A 742 22.36 -19.36 -30.75
C GLY A 742 20.95 -19.78 -31.18
N LEU A 743 19.92 -19.19 -30.58
CA LEU A 743 18.50 -19.46 -30.90
C LEU A 743 18.18 -19.17 -32.38
N ALA A 744 18.69 -18.07 -32.94
CA ALA A 744 18.54 -17.74 -34.36
C ALA A 744 19.05 -18.86 -35.28
N LYS A 745 20.15 -19.54 -34.92
CA LYS A 745 20.74 -20.66 -35.68
C LYS A 745 19.99 -21.97 -35.48
N GLN A 746 19.34 -22.17 -34.33
CA GLN A 746 18.53 -23.36 -34.04
C GLN A 746 17.15 -23.29 -34.70
N HIS A 747 16.62 -22.09 -34.94
CA HIS A 747 15.27 -21.86 -35.44
C HIS A 747 15.26 -20.91 -36.65
N PRO A 748 15.49 -21.41 -37.88
CA PRO A 748 15.53 -20.57 -39.09
C PRO A 748 14.20 -19.87 -39.42
N ASN A 749 13.08 -20.34 -38.86
CA ASN A 749 11.74 -19.76 -39.05
C ASN A 749 11.39 -18.68 -37.98
N LEU A 750 12.28 -18.43 -37.01
CA LEU A 750 12.14 -17.38 -36.01
C LEU A 750 12.81 -16.11 -36.55
N LEU A 751 12.07 -15.00 -36.66
CA LEU A 751 12.68 -13.69 -36.87
C LEU A 751 13.30 -13.24 -35.54
N VAL A 752 14.55 -12.76 -35.56
CA VAL A 752 15.23 -12.23 -34.36
C VAL A 752 15.72 -10.81 -34.64
N LEU A 753 15.24 -9.85 -33.85
CA LEU A 753 15.54 -8.43 -33.96
C LEU A 753 16.31 -7.96 -32.72
N ASN A 754 17.60 -7.66 -32.88
CA ASN A 754 18.41 -7.01 -31.84
C ASN A 754 18.19 -5.49 -31.91
N VAL A 755 17.65 -4.90 -30.85
CA VAL A 755 17.36 -3.47 -30.71
C VAL A 755 18.29 -2.89 -29.64
N GLU A 756 19.15 -1.94 -30.01
CA GLU A 756 19.94 -1.21 -29.02
C GLU A 756 19.07 -0.11 -28.38
N ALA A 757 18.78 -0.25 -27.09
CA ALA A 757 17.70 0.49 -26.44
C ALA A 757 17.96 2.00 -26.28
N GLU A 758 19.23 2.43 -26.34
CA GLU A 758 19.63 3.84 -26.28
C GLU A 758 19.66 4.49 -27.68
N GLU A 759 20.10 3.77 -28.73
CA GLU A 759 20.07 4.29 -30.11
C GLU A 759 18.66 4.27 -30.72
N GLN A 760 17.79 3.36 -30.29
CA GLN A 760 16.43 3.17 -30.80
C GLN A 760 15.38 3.45 -29.71
N SER A 761 15.55 4.56 -28.98
CA SER A 761 14.71 4.93 -27.83
C SER A 761 13.21 4.97 -28.14
N GLU A 762 12.81 5.49 -29.31
CA GLU A 762 11.40 5.49 -29.76
C GLU A 762 10.80 4.06 -29.79
N ILE A 763 11.59 3.06 -30.18
CA ILE A 763 11.16 1.65 -30.18
C ILE A 763 11.09 1.15 -28.74
N ALA A 764 12.10 1.44 -27.91
CA ALA A 764 12.13 1.02 -26.51
C ALA A 764 10.98 1.62 -25.67
N GLU A 765 10.61 2.88 -25.93
CA GLU A 765 9.44 3.53 -25.34
C GLU A 765 8.14 2.88 -25.81
N SER A 766 8.00 2.59 -27.11
CA SER A 766 6.79 1.95 -27.68
C SER A 766 6.51 0.53 -27.13
N PHE A 767 7.51 -0.12 -26.55
CA PHE A 767 7.40 -1.42 -25.87
C PHE A 767 7.56 -1.34 -24.35
N GLU A 768 7.53 -0.14 -23.74
CA GLU A 768 7.63 0.05 -22.27
C GLU A 768 8.84 -0.70 -21.66
N ILE A 769 10.03 -0.50 -22.23
CA ILE A 769 11.27 -1.19 -21.81
C ILE A 769 11.92 -0.46 -20.63
N ALA A 770 11.63 -0.90 -19.41
CA ALA A 770 12.16 -0.31 -18.18
C ALA A 770 13.57 -0.78 -17.77
N SER A 771 14.09 -1.87 -18.36
CA SER A 771 15.44 -2.39 -18.09
C SER A 771 15.98 -3.25 -19.24
N VAL A 772 17.30 -3.50 -19.23
CA VAL A 772 17.99 -4.36 -20.22
C VAL A 772 18.90 -5.39 -19.51
N PRO A 773 19.06 -6.61 -20.06
CA PRO A 773 18.42 -7.11 -21.28
C PRO A 773 16.94 -7.45 -21.07
N THR A 774 16.10 -7.20 -22.08
CA THR A 774 14.67 -7.55 -22.08
C THR A 774 14.27 -8.18 -23.41
N PHE A 775 13.49 -9.25 -23.35
CA PHE A 775 13.06 -10.03 -24.51
C PHE A 775 11.54 -9.98 -24.66
N ILE A 776 11.08 -9.80 -25.90
CA ILE A 776 9.66 -9.78 -26.26
C ILE A 776 9.43 -10.77 -27.40
N VAL A 777 8.50 -11.71 -27.21
CA VAL A 777 8.11 -12.71 -28.21
C VAL A 777 6.75 -12.32 -28.76
N LEU A 778 6.66 -12.17 -30.09
CA LEU A 778 5.48 -11.72 -30.84
C LEU A 778 5.09 -12.74 -31.92
N ARG A 779 3.82 -12.72 -32.35
CA ARG A 779 3.36 -13.27 -33.64
C ARG A 779 2.41 -12.24 -34.26
N GLY A 780 2.84 -11.62 -35.37
CA GLY A 780 2.22 -10.40 -35.88
C GLY A 780 2.14 -9.34 -34.78
N HIS A 781 0.94 -8.80 -34.54
CA HIS A 781 0.68 -7.82 -33.48
C HIS A 781 0.39 -8.44 -32.09
N THR A 782 0.44 -9.77 -31.94
CA THR A 782 0.08 -10.44 -30.68
C THR A 782 1.33 -10.66 -29.82
N LEU A 783 1.35 -10.07 -28.62
CA LEU A 783 2.35 -10.37 -27.58
C LEU A 783 2.12 -11.78 -27.02
N LEU A 784 3.15 -12.63 -27.12
CA LEU A 784 3.12 -14.01 -26.63
C LEU A 784 3.85 -14.15 -25.28
N ALA A 785 5.01 -13.53 -25.13
CA ALA A 785 5.77 -13.51 -23.89
C ALA A 785 6.62 -12.23 -23.73
N ARG A 786 6.82 -11.80 -22.49
CA ARG A 786 7.80 -10.79 -22.07
C ARG A 786 8.70 -11.40 -20.99
N ILE A 787 10.01 -11.19 -21.10
CA ILE A 787 11.03 -11.70 -20.17
C ILE A 787 12.01 -10.56 -19.88
N GLU A 788 12.15 -10.17 -18.62
CA GLU A 788 13.02 -9.08 -18.19
C GLU A 788 14.20 -9.65 -17.40
N GLY A 789 15.41 -9.14 -17.69
CA GLY A 789 16.66 -9.68 -17.15
C GLY A 789 17.16 -10.93 -17.88
N ALA A 790 18.37 -11.37 -17.52
CA ALA A 790 19.13 -12.41 -18.23
C ALA A 790 18.67 -13.87 -17.93
N ASP A 791 17.37 -14.16 -18.04
CA ASP A 791 16.82 -15.51 -17.91
C ASP A 791 16.74 -16.24 -19.26
N THR A 792 17.87 -16.78 -19.71
CA THR A 792 17.99 -17.47 -21.01
C THR A 792 17.36 -18.86 -21.02
N ALA A 793 17.22 -19.49 -19.85
CA ALA A 793 16.52 -20.76 -19.69
C ALA A 793 15.01 -20.61 -19.94
N ARG A 794 14.40 -19.52 -19.43
CA ARG A 794 13.03 -19.17 -19.78
C ARG A 794 12.91 -18.76 -21.25
N LEU A 795 13.81 -17.90 -21.75
CA LEU A 795 13.79 -17.45 -23.15
C LEU A 795 13.75 -18.60 -24.16
N SER A 796 14.65 -19.58 -24.01
CA SER A 796 14.67 -20.77 -24.87
C SER A 796 13.39 -21.62 -24.76
N THR A 797 12.79 -21.69 -23.57
CA THR A 797 11.54 -22.44 -23.31
C THR A 797 10.32 -21.78 -23.96
N GLU A 798 10.11 -20.47 -23.78
CA GLU A 798 8.97 -19.75 -24.38
C GLU A 798 9.07 -19.78 -25.92
N VAL A 799 10.28 -19.53 -26.46
CA VAL A 799 10.54 -19.57 -27.91
C VAL A 799 10.27 -20.95 -28.50
N ALA A 800 10.75 -22.03 -27.87
CA ALA A 800 10.47 -23.40 -28.33
C ALA A 800 8.97 -23.77 -28.28
N THR A 801 8.24 -23.26 -27.28
CA THR A 801 6.80 -23.49 -27.11
C THR A 801 5.97 -22.81 -28.21
N HIS A 802 6.23 -21.53 -28.48
CA HIS A 802 5.46 -20.77 -29.46
C HIS A 802 5.80 -21.11 -30.92
N ILE A 803 7.02 -21.56 -31.21
CA ILE A 803 7.40 -22.05 -32.56
C ILE A 803 6.65 -23.33 -32.92
N ARG A 804 6.41 -24.24 -31.97
CA ARG A 804 5.74 -25.53 -32.21
C ARG A 804 4.22 -25.42 -32.38
N THR A 805 3.60 -24.37 -31.86
CA THR A 805 2.14 -24.28 -31.73
C THR A 805 1.52 -23.36 -32.80
N PRO A 806 0.83 -23.89 -33.83
CA PRO A 806 -0.04 -23.09 -34.69
C PRO A 806 -1.30 -22.66 -33.89
N PRO A 807 -1.79 -21.42 -34.07
CA PRO A 807 -2.96 -20.95 -33.33
C PRO A 807 -4.24 -21.63 -33.83
N LYS A 808 -5.14 -21.98 -32.90
CA LYS A 808 -6.49 -22.43 -33.25
C LYS A 808 -7.31 -21.21 -33.69
N VAL A 809 -7.46 -21.03 -35.00
CA VAL A 809 -8.12 -19.85 -35.60
C VAL A 809 -9.60 -19.81 -35.19
N LEU A 810 -10.03 -18.72 -34.55
CA LEU A 810 -11.42 -18.50 -34.12
C LEU A 810 -12.26 -17.72 -35.15
N SER A 811 -11.64 -17.08 -36.14
CA SER A 811 -12.33 -16.45 -37.27
C SER A 811 -11.43 -16.33 -38.50
N HIS A 812 -11.97 -16.57 -39.69
CA HIS A 812 -11.35 -16.21 -40.97
C HIS A 812 -12.10 -15.03 -41.58
N THR A 813 -11.39 -14.10 -42.22
CA THR A 813 -11.96 -12.97 -42.95
C THR A 813 -11.27 -12.79 -44.30
N ASP A 814 -11.87 -13.31 -45.38
CA ASP A 814 -11.38 -13.11 -46.76
C ASP A 814 -11.67 -11.70 -47.32
N ARG A 815 -12.09 -10.77 -46.44
CA ARG A 815 -12.27 -9.36 -46.75
C ARG A 815 -10.98 -8.61 -46.44
N ALA A 816 -10.36 -8.05 -47.48
CA ALA A 816 -9.41 -6.97 -47.29
C ALA A 816 -10.07 -5.84 -46.46
N PRO A 817 -9.31 -5.14 -45.59
CA PRO A 817 -9.83 -4.01 -44.83
C PRO A 817 -10.51 -3.00 -45.76
N ALA A 818 -11.59 -2.38 -45.28
CA ALA A 818 -12.15 -1.23 -45.98
C ALA A 818 -11.07 -0.13 -46.03
N PRO A 819 -10.83 0.52 -47.18
CA PRO A 819 -9.84 1.58 -47.25
C PRO A 819 -10.24 2.73 -46.31
N PRO A 820 -9.27 3.44 -45.71
CA PRO A 820 -9.56 4.57 -44.85
C PRO A 820 -10.32 5.68 -45.61
N PRO A 821 -11.07 6.55 -44.89
CA PRO A 821 -11.71 7.71 -45.50
C PRO A 821 -10.67 8.58 -46.22
N VAL A 822 -11.03 9.13 -47.39
CA VAL A 822 -10.07 9.72 -48.32
C VAL A 822 -9.63 11.12 -47.90
N GLY A 823 -8.38 11.24 -47.46
CA GLY A 823 -7.66 12.50 -47.22
C GLY A 823 -6.68 12.36 -46.03
N GLU A 824 -5.41 12.75 -46.10
CA GLU A 824 -4.64 13.37 -47.20
C GLU A 824 -3.61 12.40 -47.81
N LYS A 825 -2.64 12.91 -48.58
CA LYS A 825 -1.55 12.12 -49.17
C LYS A 825 -0.43 11.88 -48.16
N GLU A 826 0.29 10.77 -48.29
CA GLU A 826 1.64 10.65 -47.75
C GLU A 826 2.57 11.62 -48.50
N GLU A 827 2.83 12.78 -47.89
CA GLU A 827 3.89 13.70 -48.34
C GLU A 827 5.25 13.09 -47.97
N SER A 828 6.22 13.13 -48.89
CA SER A 828 7.60 12.76 -48.56
C SER A 828 8.19 13.75 -47.54
N THR A 829 9.25 13.37 -46.83
CA THR A 829 9.91 14.25 -45.84
C THR A 829 10.27 15.63 -46.40
N GLU A 830 10.79 15.68 -47.63
CA GLU A 830 11.09 16.94 -48.35
C GLU A 830 9.82 17.79 -48.63
N GLN A 831 8.67 17.15 -48.88
CA GLN A 831 7.38 17.84 -49.08
C GLN A 831 6.80 18.33 -47.75
N LEU A 832 6.91 17.53 -46.69
CA LEU A 832 6.51 17.92 -45.34
C LEU A 832 7.34 19.11 -44.83
N GLU A 833 8.66 19.11 -45.01
CA GLU A 833 9.51 20.27 -44.69
C GLU A 833 9.11 21.53 -45.47
N ALA A 834 8.73 21.39 -46.75
CA ALA A 834 8.24 22.50 -47.56
C ALA A 834 6.87 23.02 -47.09
N ARG A 835 5.95 22.12 -46.70
CA ARG A 835 4.65 22.44 -46.07
C ARG A 835 4.85 23.17 -44.74
N LEU A 836 5.77 22.69 -43.91
CA LEU A 836 6.12 23.29 -42.62
C LEU A 836 6.67 24.71 -42.78
N ARG A 837 7.71 24.91 -43.60
CA ARG A 837 8.28 26.24 -43.86
C ARG A 837 7.24 27.21 -44.40
N LYS A 838 6.33 26.74 -45.26
CA LYS A 838 5.21 27.54 -45.80
C LYS A 838 4.17 27.92 -44.76
N LEU A 839 3.85 27.03 -43.80
CA LEU A 839 2.97 27.34 -42.67
C LEU A 839 3.63 28.33 -41.70
N MET A 840 4.93 28.17 -41.43
CA MET A 840 5.73 29.09 -40.61
C MET A 840 5.82 30.49 -41.22
N SER A 841 5.79 30.61 -42.55
CA SER A 841 5.82 31.88 -43.28
C SER A 841 4.44 32.35 -43.77
N GLN A 842 3.33 31.80 -43.26
CA GLN A 842 1.99 32.14 -43.75
C GLN A 842 1.53 33.52 -43.28
N GLU A 843 1.88 33.90 -42.06
CA GLU A 843 1.66 35.24 -41.49
C GLU A 843 2.95 35.73 -40.81
N ARG A 844 3.08 37.05 -40.63
CA ARG A 844 4.29 37.68 -40.06
C ARG A 844 4.59 37.22 -38.63
N VAL A 845 3.53 36.96 -37.84
CA VAL A 845 3.60 36.39 -36.49
C VAL A 845 2.68 35.19 -36.49
N MET A 846 3.22 34.00 -36.21
CA MET A 846 2.51 32.73 -36.33
C MET A 846 2.67 31.89 -35.05
N LEU A 847 1.56 31.53 -34.43
CA LEU A 847 1.50 30.82 -33.16
C LEU A 847 1.04 29.37 -33.33
N PHE A 848 1.94 28.43 -33.05
CA PHE A 848 1.64 27.00 -33.02
C PHE A 848 1.28 26.60 -31.58
N MET A 849 0.01 26.25 -31.35
CA MET A 849 -0.58 26.10 -30.01
C MET A 849 -1.52 24.90 -29.91
N LYS A 850 -1.95 24.53 -28.70
CA LYS A 850 -2.93 23.47 -28.46
C LYS A 850 -4.32 24.07 -28.28
N GLY A 851 -5.25 23.76 -29.19
CA GLY A 851 -6.51 24.48 -29.34
C GLY A 851 -6.37 25.76 -30.17
N ASN A 852 -7.45 26.55 -30.20
CA ASN A 852 -7.56 27.83 -30.90
C ASN A 852 -7.43 29.00 -29.88
N PRO A 853 -7.03 30.23 -30.27
CA PRO A 853 -6.93 31.38 -29.37
C PRO A 853 -8.18 31.70 -28.52
N ASP A 854 -9.37 31.35 -29.00
CA ASP A 854 -10.62 31.55 -28.26
C ASP A 854 -11.00 30.34 -27.39
N VAL A 855 -10.46 29.15 -27.67
CA VAL A 855 -10.63 27.93 -26.87
C VAL A 855 -9.28 27.19 -26.68
N PRO A 856 -8.33 27.79 -25.92
CA PRO A 856 -7.01 27.20 -25.70
C PRO A 856 -7.09 25.98 -24.76
N ARG A 857 -6.68 24.81 -25.26
CA ARG A 857 -6.75 23.50 -24.58
C ARG A 857 -5.52 23.20 -23.70
N CYS A 858 -4.69 24.20 -23.42
CA CYS A 858 -3.47 24.09 -22.61
C CYS A 858 -3.21 25.41 -21.88
N GLY A 859 -2.79 25.36 -20.60
CA GLY A 859 -2.51 26.54 -19.78
C GLY A 859 -1.45 27.45 -20.42
N PHE A 860 -0.33 26.88 -20.87
CA PHE A 860 0.74 27.62 -21.55
C PHE A 860 0.26 28.29 -22.84
N SER A 861 -0.60 27.61 -23.61
CA SER A 861 -1.23 28.15 -24.83
C SER A 861 -2.26 29.25 -24.53
N ARG A 862 -2.91 29.24 -23.36
CA ARG A 862 -3.78 30.34 -22.90
C ARG A 862 -2.95 31.57 -22.48
N GLN A 863 -1.87 31.35 -21.75
CA GLN A 863 -1.01 32.44 -21.25
C GLN A 863 -0.32 33.20 -22.40
N ILE A 864 0.20 32.51 -23.43
CA ILE A 864 0.85 33.20 -24.56
C ILE A 864 -0.15 34.02 -25.41
N VAL A 865 -1.39 33.53 -25.57
CA VAL A 865 -2.46 34.26 -26.25
C VAL A 865 -2.89 35.51 -25.49
N SER A 866 -2.89 35.45 -24.14
CA SER A 866 -3.11 36.64 -23.30
C SER A 866 -2.02 37.68 -23.54
N LEU A 867 -0.74 37.30 -23.40
CA LEU A 867 0.40 38.20 -23.61
C LEU A 867 0.43 38.84 -25.01
N LEU A 868 0.12 38.09 -26.07
CA LEU A 868 0.07 38.64 -27.43
C LEU A 868 -1.10 39.63 -27.63
N ARG A 869 -2.27 39.35 -27.02
CA ARG A 869 -3.42 40.27 -27.02
C ARG A 869 -3.16 41.52 -26.17
N GLU A 870 -2.44 41.40 -25.06
CA GLU A 870 -2.03 42.50 -24.18
C GLU A 870 -0.99 43.43 -24.84
N GLN A 871 -0.20 42.94 -25.79
CA GLN A 871 0.75 43.73 -26.59
C GLN A 871 0.15 44.27 -27.91
N ASP A 872 -1.15 44.10 -28.15
CA ASP A 872 -1.87 44.50 -29.38
C ASP A 872 -1.24 43.95 -30.68
N VAL A 873 -0.71 42.73 -30.62
CA VAL A 873 -0.07 42.05 -31.76
C VAL A 873 -1.09 41.20 -32.51
N SER A 874 -1.26 41.42 -33.81
CA SER A 874 -1.98 40.51 -34.69
C SER A 874 -1.12 39.28 -35.02
N PHE A 875 -1.67 38.08 -34.83
CA PHE A 875 -0.99 36.82 -35.11
C PHE A 875 -1.94 35.77 -35.71
N GLY A 876 -1.42 34.99 -36.65
CA GLY A 876 -2.03 33.77 -37.14
C GLY A 876 -1.85 32.63 -36.15
N HIS A 877 -2.73 31.62 -36.16
CA HIS A 877 -2.65 30.48 -35.26
C HIS A 877 -2.81 29.14 -36.00
N PHE A 878 -2.20 28.10 -35.46
CA PHE A 878 -2.37 26.72 -35.93
C PHE A 878 -2.53 25.79 -34.73
N ASP A 879 -3.59 24.98 -34.71
CA ASP A 879 -3.83 23.99 -33.66
C ASP A 879 -3.04 22.70 -33.95
N ILE A 880 -1.95 22.49 -33.21
CA ILE A 880 -1.10 21.30 -33.34
C ILE A 880 -1.78 20.00 -32.88
N LEU A 881 -3.04 20.04 -32.46
CA LEU A 881 -3.86 18.86 -32.18
C LEU A 881 -4.64 18.34 -33.40
N THR A 882 -4.67 19.08 -34.52
CA THR A 882 -5.38 18.65 -35.74
C THR A 882 -4.49 17.94 -36.77
N ASP A 883 -3.17 18.13 -36.70
CA ASP A 883 -2.19 17.54 -37.62
C ASP A 883 -0.93 17.09 -36.84
N GLU A 884 -0.85 15.80 -36.55
CA GLU A 884 0.28 15.21 -35.80
C GLU A 884 1.58 15.20 -36.64
N SER A 885 1.48 15.23 -37.98
CA SER A 885 2.65 15.31 -38.86
C SER A 885 3.34 16.68 -38.75
N VAL A 886 2.53 17.75 -38.72
CA VAL A 886 3.00 19.11 -38.46
C VAL A 886 3.55 19.23 -37.03
N ARG A 887 2.86 18.66 -36.05
CA ARG A 887 3.29 18.66 -34.63
C ARG A 887 4.64 17.97 -34.41
N SER A 888 4.88 16.83 -35.07
CA SER A 888 6.16 16.12 -34.97
C SER A 888 7.26 16.85 -35.76
N GLY A 889 6.98 17.21 -37.01
CA GLY A 889 7.94 17.85 -37.89
C GLY A 889 8.41 19.23 -37.40
N LEU A 890 7.55 20.05 -36.78
CA LEU A 890 7.97 21.34 -36.20
C LEU A 890 8.99 21.18 -35.07
N LYS A 891 8.89 20.13 -34.24
CA LYS A 891 9.87 19.87 -33.19
C LYS A 891 11.26 19.59 -33.77
N GLN A 892 11.30 18.79 -34.84
CA GLN A 892 12.54 18.40 -35.52
C GLN A 892 13.13 19.58 -36.31
N LEU A 893 12.31 20.27 -37.10
CA LEU A 893 12.72 21.39 -37.95
C LEU A 893 13.21 22.62 -37.15
N ASN A 894 12.53 22.96 -36.05
CA ASN A 894 12.90 24.08 -35.19
C ASN A 894 13.85 23.70 -34.05
N ASN A 895 14.19 22.40 -33.91
CA ASN A 895 14.94 21.82 -32.79
C ASN A 895 14.39 22.26 -31.40
N TRP A 896 13.06 22.32 -31.25
CA TRP A 896 12.38 22.85 -30.06
C TRP A 896 11.33 21.86 -29.54
N PRO A 897 11.47 21.32 -28.30
CA PRO A 897 10.70 20.15 -27.87
C PRO A 897 9.26 20.45 -27.40
N THR A 898 8.95 21.69 -27.02
CA THR A 898 7.66 22.08 -26.38
C THR A 898 6.74 22.89 -27.30
N PHE A 899 5.49 23.06 -26.86
CA PHE A 899 4.50 23.99 -27.43
C PHE A 899 3.78 24.72 -26.28
N PRO A 900 3.36 25.99 -26.44
CA PRO A 900 3.31 26.76 -27.69
C PRO A 900 4.68 27.16 -28.25
N GLN A 901 4.77 27.34 -29.56
CA GLN A 901 5.91 27.93 -30.27
C GLN A 901 5.45 29.20 -31.00
N LEU A 902 6.15 30.31 -30.79
CA LEU A 902 5.92 31.57 -31.50
C LEU A 902 7.00 31.77 -32.57
N ILE A 903 6.55 32.03 -33.79
CA ILE A 903 7.39 32.17 -34.99
C ILE A 903 7.14 33.56 -35.57
N VAL A 904 8.20 34.28 -35.92
CA VAL A 904 8.14 35.63 -36.49
C VAL A 904 8.99 35.67 -37.75
N ASN A 905 8.47 36.23 -38.85
CA ASN A 905 9.10 36.24 -40.17
C ASN A 905 9.54 34.85 -40.70
N GLY A 906 8.98 33.77 -40.18
CA GLY A 906 9.36 32.39 -40.50
C GLY A 906 10.48 31.79 -39.65
N GLU A 907 11.01 32.51 -38.66
CA GLU A 907 12.02 32.01 -37.70
C GLU A 907 11.42 31.80 -36.31
N LEU A 908 11.88 30.80 -35.56
CA LEU A 908 11.41 30.53 -34.20
C LEU A 908 11.95 31.60 -33.23
N VAL A 909 11.05 32.33 -32.58
CA VAL A 909 11.40 33.24 -31.46
C VAL A 909 11.47 32.47 -30.14
N GLY A 910 10.59 31.49 -29.93
CA GLY A 910 10.69 30.56 -28.80
C GLY A 910 9.35 30.09 -28.24
N GLY A 911 9.41 29.51 -27.03
CA GLY A 911 8.23 29.15 -26.23
C GLY A 911 7.73 30.31 -25.35
N LEU A 912 6.68 30.04 -24.57
CA LEU A 912 6.05 31.01 -23.66
C LEU A 912 7.05 31.77 -22.78
N ASP A 913 8.00 31.06 -22.17
CA ASP A 913 8.86 31.64 -21.14
C ASP A 913 9.88 32.61 -21.72
N ILE A 914 10.42 32.32 -22.92
CA ILE A 914 11.24 33.25 -23.70
C ILE A 914 10.40 34.47 -24.13
N VAL A 915 9.18 34.26 -24.65
CA VAL A 915 8.32 35.39 -25.06
C VAL A 915 7.96 36.28 -23.86
N ARG A 916 7.74 35.70 -22.69
CA ARG A 916 7.54 36.43 -21.42
C ARG A 916 8.78 37.22 -21.01
N GLU A 917 9.97 36.63 -21.11
CA GLU A 917 11.24 37.30 -20.80
C GLU A 917 11.51 38.46 -21.78
N MET A 918 11.35 38.24 -23.08
CA MET A 918 11.54 39.28 -24.12
C MET A 918 10.53 40.44 -24.03
N ILE A 919 9.33 40.21 -23.48
CA ILE A 919 8.37 41.27 -23.16
C ILE A 919 8.83 42.08 -21.93
N GLN A 920 9.52 41.45 -20.97
CA GLN A 920 10.07 42.11 -19.78
C GLN A 920 11.37 42.88 -20.06
N THR A 921 12.22 42.40 -20.98
CA THR A 921 13.40 43.14 -21.46
C THR A 921 13.04 44.25 -22.45
N GLY A 922 11.89 44.12 -23.14
CA GLY A 922 11.40 45.03 -24.19
C GLY A 922 11.81 44.63 -25.61
N GLU A 923 12.73 43.68 -25.75
CA GLU A 923 13.28 43.18 -27.02
C GLU A 923 12.19 42.60 -27.94
N PHE A 924 11.11 42.04 -27.37
CA PHE A 924 9.97 41.53 -28.12
C PHE A 924 9.34 42.60 -29.03
N ALA A 925 9.27 43.86 -28.57
CA ALA A 925 8.69 44.95 -29.34
C ALA A 925 9.56 45.34 -30.53
N GLU A 926 10.88 45.09 -30.50
CA GLU A 926 11.78 45.32 -31.64
C GLU A 926 11.65 44.20 -32.67
N VAL A 927 11.68 42.93 -32.22
CA VAL A 927 11.53 41.75 -33.09
C VAL A 927 10.21 41.74 -33.85
N VAL A 928 9.11 42.18 -33.23
CA VAL A 928 7.80 42.26 -33.91
C VAL A 928 7.69 43.47 -34.85
N ARG A 929 8.42 44.58 -34.61
CA ARG A 929 8.28 45.85 -35.36
C ARG A 929 9.35 46.15 -36.43
N ALA A 930 10.50 45.47 -36.43
CA ALA A 930 11.56 45.71 -37.42
C ALA A 930 11.05 45.45 -38.85
N GLU A 931 11.13 46.45 -39.75
CA GLU A 931 10.40 46.51 -41.04
C GLU A 931 10.56 45.25 -41.92
#